data_AF-A0A932TXC8-F1
#
_entry.id   AF-A0A932TXC8-F1
#
_cell.length_a   1.000
_cell.length_b   1.000
_cell.length_c   1.000
_cell.angle_alpha   90.00
_cell.angle_beta   90.00
_cell.angle_gamma   90.00
#
_symmetry.space_group_name_H-M   'P 1'
#
loop_
_entity.id
_entity.type
_entity.pdbx_description
1 polymer ?
#
loop_
_entity_poly.entity_id
_entity_poly.type
_entity_poly.pdbx_seq_one_letter_code
_entity_poly.pdbx_strand_id
1 'polypeptide(L)'
;MRVSRERLDPSTLAVAARLEDQYRGVPLVALGQTVLWDEPTKAALFGVLSALHPGQRRILLGINDHDYFSKTAAPLPTDEPFALVEHNDGTTRDLWVATGEVSMLFGSETIPTRDLLHQHGVELEKAARGALEGREDFIDRVTTAWGWRGIAQTGHGRQIAHEIRLSPVLPYLCDILRWGLCESAALLHEPRHQEAAADFADEVICWVRSFARDHPGALLSDAYRAMHLRFCRRLTGSEPDGVETFTSTDAFRFHTGSVGRARFRLLDLFLNPETREILRDAYDHAVQGTQTYTLDRFGEGAIPFDLVVPGRGRGTMRILPDGVAVATPDPVWIPAGRRVESAAELAAVTERALGPDVALVGKGYVFVCMVTSEAILVFHEGGSSYVARTARMLQAVAERGIRVPLYPILRIRHHTWDALSGTETCFQLPEHLADAFDTPHICGAELARRWRGVVAEKKHLLEEVAGLGGARDLLAFLARRGNDDWLERLEAYTRAHDLLLEIRDRSQAFEARSQALFEESNRLKEEVQRIETAKGENYRQRIKPLRERLWDLARQGVDAGPEVEDLQRRTAEEEAPRVAFDRALRERRERIRALDQEAKAVRKARMQNEKGPEAAEARRAIAGIEREAERALLELVRRALLVSRGLPQSNLRPSAWWFPLVDPTGRWFEDLAHRMEVYFEPLSPCEP
;
A
#
# COMPACT_ATOMS: atom_id res chain seq x y z
N MET A 1 5.45 36.06 14.76
CA MET A 1 6.30 35.07 15.41
C MET A 1 7.37 35.78 16.21
N ARG A 2 7.55 35.46 17.50
CA ARG A 2 8.65 35.98 18.31
C ARG A 2 9.69 34.88 18.50
N VAL A 3 10.92 35.12 18.10
CA VAL A 3 12.01 34.14 18.22
C VAL A 3 12.84 34.47 19.45
N SER A 4 12.91 33.54 20.41
CA SER A 4 13.82 33.61 21.55
C SER A 4 14.97 32.64 21.36
N ARG A 5 16.19 33.19 21.26
CA ARG A 5 17.42 32.40 21.03
C ARG A 5 17.62 31.31 22.08
N GLU A 6 17.25 31.58 23.33
CA GLU A 6 17.40 30.64 24.47
C GLU A 6 16.43 29.45 24.41
N ARG A 7 15.34 29.59 23.66
CA ARG A 7 14.31 28.55 23.48
C ARG A 7 14.54 27.70 22.22
N LEU A 8 15.43 28.13 21.33
CA LEU A 8 15.74 27.40 20.10
C LEU A 8 16.48 26.10 20.43
N ASP A 9 16.15 25.04 19.70
CA ASP A 9 16.90 23.79 19.76
C ASP A 9 18.41 24.02 19.42
N PRO A 10 19.35 23.38 20.14
CA PRO A 10 20.77 23.52 19.87
C PRO A 10 21.18 23.19 18.43
N SER A 11 20.50 22.26 17.77
CA SER A 11 20.77 21.90 16.38
C SER A 11 20.48 23.06 15.42
N THR A 12 19.39 23.81 15.68
CA THR A 12 19.03 25.01 14.91
C THR A 12 20.09 26.11 15.03
N LEU A 13 20.61 26.34 16.25
CA LEU A 13 21.69 27.31 16.47
C LEU A 13 23.00 26.89 15.80
N ALA A 14 23.34 25.60 15.86
CA ALA A 14 24.53 25.04 15.21
C ALA A 14 24.46 25.17 13.68
N VAL A 15 23.29 24.89 13.10
CA VAL A 15 23.04 25.08 11.67
C VAL A 15 23.14 26.55 11.28
N ALA A 16 22.51 27.46 12.02
CA ALA A 16 22.59 28.89 11.73
C ALA A 16 24.05 29.38 11.73
N ALA A 17 24.85 28.95 12.71
CA ALA A 17 26.27 29.27 12.75
C ALA A 17 27.05 28.70 11.56
N ARG A 18 26.85 27.41 11.22
CA ARG A 18 27.53 26.77 10.08
C ARG A 18 27.14 27.41 8.74
N LEU A 19 25.87 27.79 8.58
CA LEU A 19 25.43 28.56 7.42
C LEU A 19 26.26 29.84 7.29
N GLU A 20 26.45 30.61 8.36
CA GLU A 20 27.18 31.88 8.35
C GLU A 20 28.69 31.75 8.13
N ASP A 21 29.28 30.65 8.60
CA ASP A 21 30.71 30.43 8.59
C ASP A 21 31.18 29.72 7.30
N GLN A 22 30.45 28.68 6.86
CA GLN A 22 30.86 27.82 5.74
C GLN A 22 30.07 28.06 4.45
N TYR A 23 28.79 28.46 4.56
CA TYR A 23 27.90 28.59 3.41
C TYR A 23 27.38 30.01 3.23
N ARG A 24 28.21 31.01 3.52
CA ARG A 24 27.84 32.42 3.36
C ARG A 24 27.52 32.73 1.91
N GLY A 25 26.36 33.35 1.67
CA GLY A 25 25.91 33.71 0.33
C GLY A 25 25.33 32.56 -0.50
N VAL A 26 25.38 31.32 -0.02
CA VAL A 26 24.72 30.19 -0.67
C VAL A 26 23.21 30.27 -0.41
N PRO A 27 22.35 30.27 -1.44
CA PRO A 27 20.92 30.35 -1.27
C PRO A 27 20.36 29.07 -0.64
N LEU A 28 19.32 29.23 0.17
CA LEU A 28 18.48 28.11 0.61
C LEU A 28 17.33 27.96 -0.38
N VAL A 29 17.16 26.77 -0.95
CA VAL A 29 16.07 26.46 -1.87
C VAL A 29 15.10 25.50 -1.22
N ALA A 30 13.82 25.85 -1.21
CA ALA A 30 12.73 24.94 -0.92
C ALA A 30 11.94 24.75 -2.21
N LEU A 31 11.76 23.50 -2.65
CA LEU A 31 11.09 23.19 -3.91
C LEU A 31 9.97 22.18 -3.66
N GLY A 32 8.75 22.68 -3.50
CA GLY A 32 7.60 21.88 -3.07
C GLY A 32 6.68 21.47 -4.22
N GLN A 33 6.23 20.22 -4.15
CA GLN A 33 5.04 19.70 -4.85
C GLN A 33 3.76 19.87 -3.99
N THR A 34 3.95 20.01 -2.69
CA THR A 34 2.93 19.95 -1.63
C THR A 34 2.57 21.34 -1.10
N VAL A 35 2.35 22.30 -2.01
CA VAL A 35 2.20 23.73 -1.69
C VAL A 35 1.03 24.01 -0.74
N LEU A 36 -0.01 23.18 -0.82
CA LEU A 36 -1.22 23.27 0.02
C LEU A 36 -1.12 22.39 1.27
N TRP A 37 0.01 21.73 1.50
CA TRP A 37 0.20 20.84 2.64
C TRP A 37 1.34 21.38 3.50
N ASP A 38 2.50 20.73 3.47
CA ASP A 38 3.59 20.95 4.42
C ASP A 38 4.65 21.93 3.93
N GLU A 39 4.71 22.25 2.63
CA GLU A 39 5.75 23.13 2.11
C GLU A 39 5.81 24.50 2.82
N PRO A 40 4.69 25.20 3.08
CA PRO A 40 4.73 26.53 3.70
C PRO A 40 5.19 26.51 5.17
N THR A 41 5.24 25.36 5.82
CA THR A 41 5.69 25.25 7.23
C THR A 41 7.19 25.46 7.38
N LYS A 42 7.96 25.37 6.29
CA LYS A 42 9.37 25.79 6.23
C LYS A 42 9.58 27.27 6.57
N ALA A 43 8.51 28.07 6.53
CA ALA A 43 8.49 29.44 7.05
C ALA A 43 8.96 29.54 8.51
N ALA A 44 8.86 28.47 9.31
CA ALA A 44 9.41 28.41 10.66
C ALA A 44 10.94 28.58 10.63
N LEU A 45 11.63 27.81 9.79
CA LEU A 45 13.08 27.94 9.59
C LEU A 45 13.45 29.32 9.10
N PHE A 46 12.72 29.82 8.10
CA PHE A 46 13.02 31.12 7.49
C PHE A 46 12.88 32.25 8.50
N GLY A 47 11.79 32.29 9.26
CA GLY A 47 11.62 33.33 10.27
C GLY A 47 12.62 33.23 11.42
N VAL A 48 13.07 32.01 11.80
CA VAL A 48 14.17 31.84 12.76
C VAL A 48 15.49 32.38 12.21
N LEU A 49 15.84 32.03 10.97
CA LEU A 49 17.07 32.53 10.32
C LEU A 49 17.03 34.04 10.14
N SER A 50 15.90 34.62 9.71
CA SER A 50 15.72 36.07 9.60
C SER A 50 15.86 36.76 10.96
N ALA A 51 15.38 36.15 12.05
CA ALA A 51 15.53 36.72 13.39
C ALA A 51 16.97 36.65 13.91
N LEU A 52 17.72 35.59 13.59
CA LEU A 52 19.11 35.43 14.01
C LEU A 52 20.08 36.26 13.16
N HIS A 53 19.81 36.35 11.85
CA HIS A 53 20.69 36.96 10.85
C HIS A 53 19.87 37.77 9.81
N PRO A 54 19.30 38.93 10.19
CA PRO A 54 18.44 39.73 9.32
C PRO A 54 19.11 40.13 8.01
N GLY A 55 18.44 39.90 6.88
CA GLY A 55 18.90 40.30 5.54
C GLY A 55 20.14 39.58 4.99
N GLN A 56 20.68 38.58 5.70
CA GLN A 56 21.92 37.91 5.30
C GLN A 56 21.69 36.70 4.38
N ARG A 57 20.44 36.24 4.24
CA ARG A 57 20.08 35.01 3.54
C ARG A 57 19.14 35.26 2.38
N ARG A 58 19.45 34.62 1.25
CA ARG A 58 18.55 34.50 0.11
C ARG A 58 17.81 33.17 0.20
N ILE A 59 16.49 33.24 0.28
CA ILE A 59 15.60 32.09 0.42
C ILE A 59 14.75 32.00 -0.84
N LEU A 60 14.83 30.87 -1.53
CA LEU A 60 14.16 30.65 -2.80
C LEU A 60 13.05 29.61 -2.61
N LEU A 61 11.80 30.07 -2.70
CA LEU A 61 10.59 29.24 -2.63
C LEU A 61 10.12 28.88 -4.03
N GLY A 62 10.46 27.68 -4.47
CA GLY A 62 10.10 27.17 -5.78
C GLY A 62 8.82 26.32 -5.76
N ILE A 63 8.01 26.46 -6.81
CA ILE A 63 6.95 25.49 -7.13
C ILE A 63 7.54 24.45 -8.08
N ASN A 64 7.45 23.18 -7.69
CA ASN A 64 7.83 22.08 -8.57
C ASN A 64 6.71 21.81 -9.58
N ASP A 65 6.85 22.38 -10.78
CA ASP A 65 5.83 22.37 -11.83
C ASP A 65 6.25 21.66 -13.13
N HIS A 66 7.48 21.16 -13.21
CA HIS A 66 7.96 20.40 -14.37
C HIS A 66 7.50 18.93 -14.37
N ASP A 67 6.98 18.45 -13.24
CA ASP A 67 6.44 17.10 -13.14
C ASP A 67 5.06 16.98 -13.78
N TYR A 68 4.66 15.75 -14.11
CA TYR A 68 3.29 15.51 -14.56
C TYR A 68 2.30 15.95 -13.49
N PHE A 69 1.19 16.54 -13.92
CA PHE A 69 0.06 16.74 -13.03
C PHE A 69 -0.43 15.39 -12.49
N SER A 70 -1.05 15.45 -11.33
CA SER A 70 -1.56 14.30 -10.60
C SER A 70 -2.52 13.47 -11.44
N LYS A 71 -2.41 12.13 -11.38
CA LYS A 71 -3.15 11.20 -12.24
C LYS A 71 -3.30 9.82 -11.60
N THR A 72 -4.31 9.11 -12.04
CA THR A 72 -4.50 7.67 -11.77
C THR A 72 -3.93 6.84 -12.92
N ALA A 73 -3.61 5.57 -12.67
CA ALA A 73 -3.12 4.65 -13.71
C ALA A 73 -4.21 4.30 -14.73
N ALA A 74 -5.46 4.18 -14.27
CA ALA A 74 -6.64 3.99 -15.11
C ALA A 74 -7.50 5.27 -15.10
N PRO A 75 -8.19 5.59 -16.22
CA PRO A 75 -9.15 6.68 -16.25
C PRO A 75 -10.23 6.50 -15.17
N LEU A 76 -10.64 7.61 -14.56
CA LEU A 76 -11.75 7.62 -13.62
C LEU A 76 -13.09 7.60 -14.38
N PRO A 77 -14.16 7.01 -13.83
CA PRO A 77 -15.48 6.94 -14.47
C PRO A 77 -16.22 8.28 -14.35
N THR A 78 -15.66 9.35 -14.91
CA THR A 78 -16.24 10.69 -14.91
C THR A 78 -15.87 11.46 -16.18
N ASP A 79 -16.79 12.30 -16.64
CA ASP A 79 -16.58 13.19 -17.79
C ASP A 79 -15.92 14.52 -17.39
N GLU A 80 -15.84 14.80 -16.09
CA GLU A 80 -15.17 15.98 -15.53
C GLU A 80 -13.66 15.90 -15.80
N PRO A 81 -12.96 16.99 -16.14
CA PRO A 81 -11.52 16.99 -16.46
C PRO A 81 -10.62 16.68 -15.25
N PHE A 82 -11.11 16.91 -14.04
CA PHE A 82 -10.42 16.63 -12.79
C PHE A 82 -11.37 15.96 -11.78
N ALA A 83 -10.81 15.27 -10.81
CA ALA A 83 -11.53 14.68 -9.71
C ALA A 83 -10.76 14.82 -8.39
N LEU A 84 -11.50 14.92 -7.29
CA LEU A 84 -10.94 14.75 -5.95
C LEU A 84 -10.86 13.26 -5.66
N VAL A 85 -9.68 12.77 -5.30
CA VAL A 85 -9.42 11.35 -5.07
C VAL A 85 -8.78 11.13 -3.71
N GLU A 86 -9.10 9.99 -3.12
CA GLU A 86 -8.45 9.45 -1.94
C GLU A 86 -7.36 8.46 -2.38
N HIS A 87 -6.32 8.28 -1.57
CA HIS A 87 -5.29 7.26 -1.83
C HIS A 87 -5.65 5.99 -1.07
N ASN A 88 -5.83 4.87 -1.78
CA ASN A 88 -6.11 3.55 -1.22
C ASN A 88 -5.26 2.48 -1.94
N ASP A 89 -5.32 1.23 -1.48
CA ASP A 89 -4.59 0.09 -2.10
C ASP A 89 -5.54 -0.77 -2.98
N GLY A 90 -6.54 -0.11 -3.58
CA GLY A 90 -7.49 -0.67 -4.53
C GLY A 90 -7.54 0.17 -5.79
N THR A 91 -8.64 0.91 -6.00
CA THR A 91 -8.87 1.70 -7.24
C THR A 91 -7.80 2.76 -7.48
N THR A 92 -7.22 3.34 -6.43
CA THR A 92 -6.22 4.40 -6.53
C THR A 92 -4.82 3.95 -6.10
N ARG A 93 -4.54 2.65 -6.15
CA ARG A 93 -3.24 2.06 -5.75
C ARG A 93 -2.02 2.69 -6.43
N ASP A 94 -2.14 2.98 -7.72
CA ASP A 94 -1.08 3.58 -8.53
C ASP A 94 -1.29 5.09 -8.71
N LEU A 95 -1.99 5.73 -7.75
CA LEU A 95 -2.21 7.17 -7.75
C LEU A 95 -0.87 7.88 -7.62
N TRP A 96 -0.61 8.78 -8.57
CA TRP A 96 0.52 9.70 -8.51
C TRP A 96 -0.04 11.10 -8.28
N VAL A 97 0.20 11.67 -7.09
CA VAL A 97 -0.16 13.06 -6.81
C VAL A 97 1.11 13.88 -6.69
N ALA A 98 1.32 14.79 -7.65
CA ALA A 98 2.44 15.70 -7.68
C ALA A 98 2.04 17.15 -7.38
N THR A 99 0.75 17.46 -7.46
CA THR A 99 0.21 18.80 -7.22
C THR A 99 -1.25 18.71 -6.74
N GLY A 100 -1.65 19.64 -5.88
CA GLY A 100 -3.04 19.73 -5.43
C GLY A 100 -3.43 18.67 -4.40
N GLU A 101 -2.53 18.31 -3.49
CA GLU A 101 -2.85 17.49 -2.33
C GLU A 101 -3.03 18.31 -1.06
N VAL A 102 -3.88 17.82 -0.17
CA VAL A 102 -4.17 18.44 1.13
C VAL A 102 -4.41 17.37 2.19
N SER A 103 -4.18 17.74 3.45
CA SER A 103 -4.61 16.92 4.60
C SER A 103 -5.39 17.75 5.63
N MET A 104 -6.44 17.14 6.16
CA MET A 104 -7.18 17.67 7.31
C MET A 104 -6.38 17.46 8.60
N LEU A 105 -6.75 18.12 9.70
CA LEU A 105 -6.09 17.97 11.00
C LEU A 105 -6.01 16.48 11.41
N PHE A 106 -4.82 16.05 11.86
CA PHE A 106 -4.43 14.64 12.12
C PHE A 106 -4.32 13.72 10.89
N GLY A 107 -4.78 14.17 9.73
CA GLY A 107 -4.72 13.42 8.48
C GLY A 107 -3.30 13.28 7.94
N SER A 108 -3.06 12.22 7.17
CA SER A 108 -1.81 12.00 6.44
C SER A 108 -2.00 11.00 5.32
N GLU A 109 -1.07 10.98 4.37
CA GLU A 109 -1.01 9.97 3.31
C GLU A 109 -0.44 8.63 3.84
N THR A 110 -1.00 8.10 4.94
CA THR A 110 -0.68 6.75 5.44
C THR A 110 -1.72 5.77 4.89
N ILE A 111 -1.29 4.90 3.98
CA ILE A 111 -2.15 3.89 3.35
C ILE A 111 -2.02 2.56 4.11
N PRO A 112 -3.08 2.03 4.74
CA PRO A 112 -3.09 0.66 5.28
C PRO A 112 -3.16 -0.36 4.14
N THR A 113 -2.06 -0.51 3.39
CA THR A 113 -2.00 -1.43 2.23
C THR A 113 -2.36 -2.86 2.62
N ARG A 114 -2.81 -3.65 1.64
CA ARG A 114 -3.12 -5.07 1.80
C ARG A 114 -1.94 -5.85 2.36
N ASP A 115 -0.73 -5.54 1.90
CA ASP A 115 0.50 -6.18 2.40
C ASP A 115 0.74 -5.85 3.88
N LEU A 116 0.50 -4.61 4.31
CA LEU A 116 0.62 -4.22 5.71
C LEU A 116 -0.46 -4.87 6.59
N LEU A 117 -1.71 -4.92 6.11
CA LEU A 117 -2.79 -5.61 6.82
C LEU A 117 -2.46 -7.10 6.97
N HIS A 118 -1.97 -7.74 5.91
CA HIS A 118 -1.58 -9.14 5.92
C HIS A 118 -0.40 -9.43 6.86
N GLN A 119 0.60 -8.55 6.91
CA GLN A 119 1.72 -8.65 7.87
C GLN A 119 1.26 -8.67 9.33
N HIS A 120 0.07 -8.12 9.62
CA HIS A 120 -0.55 -8.11 10.93
C HIS A 120 -1.73 -9.11 11.03
N GLY A 121 -1.68 -10.20 10.26
CA GLY A 121 -2.58 -11.34 10.42
C GLY A 121 -3.99 -11.16 9.83
N VAL A 122 -4.25 -10.08 9.08
CA VAL A 122 -5.56 -9.83 8.48
C VAL A 122 -5.72 -10.60 7.16
N GLU A 123 -6.76 -11.41 7.07
CA GLU A 123 -7.25 -12.05 5.85
C GLU A 123 -8.31 -11.16 5.17
N LEU A 124 -7.84 -10.14 4.44
CA LEU A 124 -8.72 -9.12 3.85
C LEU A 124 -9.84 -9.69 2.96
N GLU A 125 -9.55 -10.72 2.16
CA GLU A 125 -10.54 -11.39 1.30
C GLU A 125 -11.64 -12.09 2.10
N LYS A 126 -11.31 -12.59 3.29
CA LYS A 126 -12.29 -13.20 4.20
C LYS A 126 -13.18 -12.14 4.82
N ALA A 127 -12.61 -10.99 5.22
CA ALA A 127 -13.37 -9.84 5.73
C ALA A 127 -14.32 -9.25 4.68
N ALA A 128 -13.86 -9.13 3.42
CA ALA A 128 -14.61 -8.55 2.31
C ALA A 128 -15.76 -9.45 1.81
N ARG A 129 -15.75 -10.75 2.14
CA ARG A 129 -16.75 -11.70 1.66
C ARG A 129 -18.16 -11.36 2.19
N GLY A 130 -19.03 -10.92 1.29
CA GLY A 130 -20.40 -10.51 1.62
C GLY A 130 -20.47 -9.12 2.25
N ALA A 131 -19.52 -8.23 1.94
CA ALA A 131 -19.68 -6.79 2.15
C ALA A 131 -20.87 -6.26 1.33
N LEU A 132 -21.64 -5.32 1.87
CA LEU A 132 -22.88 -4.82 1.26
C LEU A 132 -22.57 -3.90 0.07
N GLU A 133 -21.49 -3.13 0.21
CA GLU A 133 -20.91 -2.24 -0.79
C GLU A 133 -20.20 -2.98 -1.93
N GLY A 134 -20.02 -4.31 -1.80
CA GLY A 134 -19.22 -5.09 -2.75
C GLY A 134 -17.74 -5.15 -2.37
N ARG A 135 -16.99 -6.02 -3.05
CA ARG A 135 -15.60 -6.33 -2.68
C ARG A 135 -14.66 -5.15 -2.89
N GLU A 136 -14.79 -4.44 -4.01
CA GLU A 136 -13.86 -3.37 -4.40
C GLU A 136 -14.01 -2.15 -3.48
N ASP A 137 -15.22 -1.62 -3.36
CA ASP A 137 -15.55 -0.50 -2.46
C ASP A 137 -15.17 -0.80 -1.00
N PHE A 138 -15.34 -2.05 -0.54
CA PHE A 138 -14.90 -2.46 0.78
C PHE A 138 -13.38 -2.33 0.95
N ILE A 139 -12.61 -2.82 -0.03
CA ILE A 139 -11.14 -2.75 0.01
C ILE A 139 -10.67 -1.30 -0.05
N ASP A 140 -11.26 -0.49 -0.93
CA ASP A 140 -10.95 0.94 -1.03
C ASP A 140 -11.15 1.61 0.33
N ARG A 141 -12.34 1.49 0.93
CA ARG A 141 -12.67 2.09 2.24
C ARG A 141 -11.68 1.73 3.33
N VAL A 142 -11.32 0.45 3.46
CA VAL A 142 -10.47 -0.02 4.56
C VAL A 142 -8.98 0.26 4.33
N THR A 143 -8.57 0.45 3.07
CA THR A 143 -7.19 0.79 2.72
C THR A 143 -6.98 2.28 2.44
N THR A 144 -8.04 3.11 2.48
CA THR A 144 -7.94 4.57 2.31
C THR A 144 -7.05 5.21 3.37
N ALA A 145 -6.15 6.08 2.92
CA ALA A 145 -5.41 7.03 3.72
C ALA A 145 -6.35 8.07 4.35
N TRP A 146 -6.55 7.96 5.65
CA TRP A 146 -7.53 8.78 6.35
C TRP A 146 -7.10 10.25 6.40
N GLY A 147 -8.03 11.14 6.04
CA GLY A 147 -7.84 12.59 6.16
C GLY A 147 -6.88 13.20 5.14
N TRP A 148 -6.62 12.51 4.02
CA TRP A 148 -5.81 13.02 2.91
C TRP A 148 -6.58 12.90 1.59
N ARG A 149 -6.45 13.90 0.71
CA ARG A 149 -6.98 13.87 -0.66
C ARG A 149 -6.04 14.59 -1.63
N GLY A 150 -6.14 14.21 -2.90
CA GLY A 150 -5.49 14.87 -4.02
C GLY A 150 -6.47 15.26 -5.12
N ILE A 151 -6.11 16.25 -5.93
CA ILE A 151 -6.74 16.51 -7.23
C ILE A 151 -6.02 15.64 -8.26
N ALA A 152 -6.75 14.87 -9.06
CA ALA A 152 -6.19 14.11 -10.18
C ALA A 152 -6.87 14.49 -11.50
N GLN A 153 -6.10 14.49 -12.59
CA GLN A 153 -6.63 14.56 -13.95
C GLN A 153 -7.27 13.21 -14.31
N THR A 154 -8.46 13.25 -14.88
CA THR A 154 -9.31 12.05 -15.11
C THR A 154 -9.08 11.43 -16.49
N GLY A 155 -8.67 12.25 -17.47
CA GLY A 155 -8.46 11.85 -18.86
C GLY A 155 -7.09 11.24 -19.15
N HIS A 156 -6.89 10.79 -20.40
CA HIS A 156 -5.63 10.18 -20.87
C HIS A 156 -4.49 11.18 -21.12
N GLY A 157 -4.79 12.48 -21.17
CA GLY A 157 -3.81 13.53 -21.43
C GLY A 157 -2.78 13.62 -20.32
N ARG A 158 -1.49 13.59 -20.66
CA ARG A 158 -0.39 13.76 -19.70
C ARG A 158 0.17 15.17 -19.79
N GLN A 159 -0.41 16.09 -19.02
CA GLN A 159 0.11 17.46 -18.91
C GLN A 159 1.06 17.56 -17.73
N ILE A 160 2.05 18.45 -17.84
CA ILE A 160 2.85 18.85 -16.69
C ILE A 160 2.11 19.93 -15.89
N ALA A 161 2.40 20.04 -14.60
CA ALA A 161 1.75 21.02 -13.73
C ALA A 161 1.94 22.48 -14.23
N HIS A 162 3.07 22.79 -14.87
CA HIS A 162 3.34 24.08 -15.51
C HIS A 162 2.35 24.43 -16.64
N GLU A 163 1.75 23.44 -17.28
CA GLU A 163 0.82 23.67 -18.40
C GLU A 163 -0.65 23.78 -17.96
N ILE A 164 -0.93 23.52 -16.68
CA ILE A 164 -2.29 23.57 -16.15
C ILE A 164 -2.71 25.03 -15.98
N ARG A 165 -3.68 25.46 -16.77
CA ARG A 165 -4.37 26.74 -16.59
C ARG A 165 -5.14 26.73 -15.28
N LEU A 166 -5.13 27.85 -14.56
CA LEU A 166 -5.82 27.97 -13.29
C LEU A 166 -7.34 27.84 -13.43
N SER A 167 -7.92 28.46 -14.47
CA SER A 167 -9.38 28.54 -14.63
C SER A 167 -10.10 27.17 -14.64
N PRO A 168 -9.66 26.16 -15.42
CA PRO A 168 -10.29 24.83 -15.40
C PRO A 168 -10.18 24.07 -14.08
N VAL A 169 -9.06 24.23 -13.34
CA VAL A 169 -8.83 23.50 -12.09
C VAL A 169 -9.36 24.25 -10.86
N LEU A 170 -9.70 25.54 -11.00
CA LEU A 170 -10.13 26.41 -9.91
C LEU A 170 -11.30 25.86 -9.07
N PRO A 171 -12.37 25.27 -9.66
CA PRO A 171 -13.46 24.70 -8.87
C PRO A 171 -12.96 23.59 -7.93
N TYR A 172 -12.21 22.63 -8.46
CA TYR A 172 -11.65 21.51 -7.68
C TYR A 172 -10.62 21.97 -6.65
N LEU A 173 -9.83 23.01 -6.97
CA LEU A 173 -8.92 23.64 -6.01
C LEU A 173 -9.69 24.29 -4.86
N CYS A 174 -10.81 24.97 -5.14
CA CYS A 174 -11.67 25.51 -4.09
C CYS A 174 -12.31 24.38 -3.26
N ASP A 175 -12.77 23.31 -3.90
CA ASP A 175 -13.46 22.20 -3.24
C ASP A 175 -12.51 21.41 -2.33
N ILE A 176 -11.28 21.13 -2.78
CA ILE A 176 -10.30 20.41 -1.95
C ILE A 176 -9.85 21.24 -0.75
N LEU A 177 -9.64 22.55 -0.94
CA LEU A 177 -9.29 23.46 0.15
C LEU A 177 -10.45 23.55 1.15
N ARG A 178 -11.68 23.73 0.66
CA ARG A 178 -12.88 23.79 1.49
C ARG A 178 -13.03 22.50 2.30
N TRP A 179 -12.89 21.34 1.66
CA TRP A 179 -12.89 20.06 2.34
C TRP A 179 -11.84 20.01 3.45
N GLY A 180 -10.56 20.23 3.13
CA GLY A 180 -9.47 20.12 4.12
C GLY A 180 -9.63 21.09 5.30
N LEU A 181 -10.06 22.32 5.04
CA LEU A 181 -10.27 23.34 6.07
C LEU A 181 -11.52 23.07 6.92
N CYS A 182 -12.67 22.74 6.32
CA CYS A 182 -13.91 22.46 7.05
C CYS A 182 -13.80 21.18 7.88
N GLU A 183 -13.21 20.12 7.34
CA GLU A 183 -12.97 18.87 8.09
C GLU A 183 -12.00 19.09 9.26
N SER A 184 -10.98 19.95 9.08
CA SER A 184 -10.09 20.34 10.18
C SER A 184 -10.83 21.15 11.25
N ALA A 185 -11.70 22.08 10.85
CA ALA A 185 -12.50 22.90 11.76
C ALA A 185 -13.48 22.05 12.57
N ALA A 186 -14.09 21.03 11.96
CA ALA A 186 -15.02 20.11 12.62
C ALA A 186 -14.37 19.29 13.75
N LEU A 187 -13.04 19.15 13.74
CA LEU A 187 -12.26 18.49 14.78
C LEU A 187 -11.94 19.40 15.97
N LEU A 188 -12.31 20.67 15.94
CA LEU A 188 -12.19 21.57 17.10
C LEU A 188 -13.36 21.34 18.05
N HIS A 189 -13.11 21.20 19.35
CA HIS A 189 -14.15 20.89 20.32
C HIS A 189 -15.05 22.10 20.64
N GLU A 190 -14.48 23.30 20.69
CA GLU A 190 -15.20 24.50 21.12
C GLU A 190 -15.84 25.26 19.94
N PRO A 191 -17.15 25.61 20.00
CA PRO A 191 -17.84 26.30 18.91
C PRO A 191 -17.18 27.60 18.46
N ARG A 192 -16.66 28.40 19.40
CA ARG A 192 -15.94 29.65 19.08
C ARG A 192 -14.69 29.41 18.21
N HIS A 193 -14.00 28.28 18.41
CA HIS A 193 -12.83 27.93 17.61
C HIS A 193 -13.26 27.40 16.24
N GLN A 194 -14.38 26.67 16.16
CA GLN A 194 -14.97 26.25 14.89
C GLN A 194 -15.39 27.45 14.03
N GLU A 195 -16.02 28.47 14.62
CA GLU A 195 -16.41 29.72 13.93
C GLU A 195 -15.17 30.46 13.40
N ALA A 196 -14.16 30.69 14.23
CA ALA A 196 -12.92 31.34 13.81
C ALA A 196 -12.18 30.55 12.71
N ALA A 197 -12.22 29.22 12.78
CA ALA A 197 -11.67 28.34 11.75
C ALA A 197 -12.45 28.44 10.43
N ALA A 198 -13.78 28.57 10.48
CA ALA A 198 -14.62 28.77 9.31
C ALA A 198 -14.34 30.11 8.62
N ASP A 199 -14.19 31.20 9.40
CA ASP A 199 -13.82 32.52 8.86
C ASP A 199 -12.46 32.47 8.14
N PHE A 200 -11.47 31.80 8.74
CA PHE A 200 -10.17 31.61 8.11
C PHE A 200 -10.26 30.72 6.86
N ALA A 201 -11.13 29.71 6.87
CA ALA A 201 -11.35 28.87 5.70
C ALA A 201 -11.88 29.69 4.51
N ASP A 202 -12.87 30.54 4.74
CA ASP A 202 -13.42 31.44 3.73
C ASP A 202 -12.38 32.45 3.24
N GLU A 203 -11.51 32.95 4.13
CA GLU A 203 -10.39 33.80 3.76
C GLU A 203 -9.45 33.12 2.75
N VAL A 204 -9.02 31.87 3.02
CA VAL A 204 -8.13 31.10 2.13
C VAL A 204 -8.78 30.86 0.77
N ILE A 205 -10.07 30.51 0.73
CA ILE A 205 -10.81 30.35 -0.54
C ILE A 205 -10.88 31.67 -1.30
N CYS A 206 -11.11 32.78 -0.60
CA CYS A 206 -11.14 34.11 -1.19
C CYS A 206 -9.79 34.51 -1.78
N TRP A 207 -8.66 34.08 -1.21
CA TRP A 207 -7.33 34.34 -1.76
C TRP A 207 -7.20 33.76 -3.17
N VAL A 208 -7.57 32.50 -3.37
CA VAL A 208 -7.44 31.81 -4.66
C VAL A 208 -8.41 32.38 -5.69
N ARG A 209 -9.66 32.61 -5.30
CA ARG A 209 -10.69 33.19 -6.19
C ARG A 209 -10.33 34.60 -6.62
N SER A 210 -9.84 35.43 -5.71
CA SER A 210 -9.42 36.79 -6.03
C SER A 210 -8.22 36.77 -6.97
N PHE A 211 -7.22 35.92 -6.72
CA PHE A 211 -6.07 35.76 -7.62
C PHE A 211 -6.52 35.34 -9.02
N ALA A 212 -7.40 34.35 -9.14
CA ALA A 212 -7.90 33.88 -10.44
C ALA A 212 -8.69 34.96 -11.20
N ARG A 213 -9.51 35.75 -10.50
CA ARG A 213 -10.25 36.87 -11.09
C ARG A 213 -9.29 37.94 -11.60
N ASP A 214 -8.29 38.29 -10.81
CA ASP A 214 -7.38 39.38 -11.12
C ASP A 214 -6.38 38.95 -12.22
N HIS A 215 -6.13 37.64 -12.40
CA HIS A 215 -5.18 37.07 -13.36
C HIS A 215 -5.82 35.94 -14.20
N PRO A 216 -6.75 36.24 -15.13
CA PRO A 216 -7.55 35.23 -15.84
C PRO A 216 -6.73 34.28 -16.75
N GLY A 217 -5.51 34.67 -17.13
CA GLY A 217 -4.59 33.85 -17.94
C GLY A 217 -3.58 33.03 -17.13
N ALA A 218 -3.61 33.11 -15.79
CA ALA A 218 -2.60 32.50 -14.93
C ALA A 218 -2.57 30.96 -15.02
N LEU A 219 -1.40 30.42 -14.74
CA LEU A 219 -1.19 28.99 -14.53
C LEU A 219 -1.46 28.62 -13.08
N LEU A 220 -1.66 27.33 -12.81
CA LEU A 220 -1.80 26.82 -11.45
C LEU A 220 -0.55 27.14 -10.60
N SER A 221 0.65 27.03 -11.19
CA SER A 221 1.91 27.35 -10.52
C SER A 221 2.00 28.81 -10.09
N ASP A 222 1.41 29.74 -10.84
CA ASP A 222 1.34 31.16 -10.47
C ASP A 222 0.49 31.36 -9.20
N ALA A 223 -0.68 30.70 -9.14
CA ALA A 223 -1.53 30.74 -7.95
C ALA A 223 -0.83 30.13 -6.74
N TYR A 224 -0.12 29.03 -6.92
CA TYR A 224 0.64 28.38 -5.86
C TYR A 224 1.78 29.25 -5.32
N ARG A 225 2.50 29.99 -6.19
CA ARG A 225 3.50 30.98 -5.74
C ARG A 225 2.88 32.04 -4.86
N ALA A 226 1.73 32.60 -5.27
CA ALA A 226 1.03 33.62 -4.52
C ALA A 226 0.50 33.09 -3.18
N MET A 227 -0.08 31.88 -3.16
CA MET A 227 -0.58 31.23 -1.95
C MET A 227 0.54 30.92 -0.95
N HIS A 228 1.68 30.40 -1.43
CA HIS A 228 2.81 30.05 -0.58
C HIS A 228 3.31 31.28 0.20
N LEU A 229 3.43 32.43 -0.47
CA LEU A 229 3.79 33.70 0.20
C LEU A 229 2.74 34.15 1.22
N ARG A 230 1.44 34.02 0.89
CA ARG A 230 0.36 34.36 1.84
C ARG A 230 0.39 33.47 3.08
N PHE A 231 0.61 32.16 2.93
CA PHE A 231 0.78 31.27 4.07
C PHE A 231 2.02 31.60 4.89
N CYS A 232 3.18 31.84 4.25
CA CYS A 232 4.39 32.25 4.96
C CYS A 232 4.16 33.52 5.80
N ARG A 233 3.49 34.51 5.21
CA ARG A 233 3.14 35.76 5.91
C ARG A 233 2.15 35.52 7.05
N ARG A 234 1.13 34.68 6.83
CA ARG A 234 0.13 34.36 7.86
C ARG A 234 0.77 33.65 9.06
N LEU A 235 1.69 32.72 8.81
CA LEU A 235 2.38 31.93 9.83
C LEU A 235 3.40 32.76 10.63
N THR A 236 4.23 33.54 9.93
CA THR A 236 5.29 34.32 10.58
C THR A 236 4.80 35.66 11.13
N GLY A 237 3.67 36.17 10.64
CA GLY A 237 3.08 37.47 11.01
C GLY A 237 3.68 38.66 10.27
N SER A 238 4.71 38.46 9.45
CA SER A 238 5.35 39.46 8.61
C SER A 238 5.75 38.87 7.26
N GLU A 239 6.13 39.69 6.30
CA GLU A 239 6.75 39.17 5.08
C GLU A 239 8.19 38.72 5.43
N PRO A 240 8.60 37.47 5.17
CA PRO A 240 9.94 37.04 5.54
C PRO A 240 11.00 37.71 4.65
N ASP A 241 12.06 38.22 5.26
CA ASP A 241 13.15 38.92 4.55
C ASP A 241 13.89 37.99 3.58
N GLY A 242 14.23 38.50 2.39
CA GLY A 242 15.07 37.80 1.43
C GLY A 242 14.41 36.60 0.73
N VAL A 243 13.08 36.49 0.81
CA VAL A 243 12.30 35.45 0.12
C VAL A 243 11.98 35.85 -1.32
N GLU A 244 12.36 34.99 -2.26
CA GLU A 244 11.97 35.06 -3.66
C GLU A 244 11.18 33.81 -4.05
N THR A 245 10.27 33.92 -5.01
CA THR A 245 9.55 32.76 -5.55
C THR A 245 9.92 32.50 -7.00
N PHE A 246 9.94 31.23 -7.39
CA PHE A 246 10.21 30.81 -8.76
C PHE A 246 9.41 29.54 -9.13
N THR A 247 9.45 29.17 -10.41
CA THR A 247 8.96 27.87 -10.87
C THR A 247 10.13 26.99 -11.29
N SER A 248 10.02 25.68 -11.07
CA SER A 248 11.07 24.75 -11.50
C SER A 248 11.32 24.83 -13.01
N THR A 249 10.25 24.95 -13.81
CA THR A 249 10.36 25.04 -15.27
C THR A 249 11.20 26.25 -15.70
N ASP A 250 11.00 27.41 -15.06
CA ASP A 250 11.82 28.61 -15.32
C ASP A 250 13.26 28.45 -14.83
N ALA A 251 13.44 27.85 -13.65
CA ALA A 251 14.76 27.60 -13.08
C ALA A 251 15.61 26.65 -13.96
N PHE A 252 14.98 25.73 -14.69
CA PHE A 252 15.64 24.70 -15.49
C PHE A 252 15.60 24.94 -17.00
N ARG A 253 15.24 26.16 -17.44
CA ARG A 253 15.36 26.54 -18.87
C ARG A 253 16.75 26.22 -19.39
N PHE A 254 16.80 25.55 -20.53
CA PHE A 254 18.02 24.97 -21.10
C PHE A 254 18.21 25.43 -22.54
N HIS A 255 19.16 26.35 -22.71
CA HIS A 255 19.52 26.93 -23.99
C HIS A 255 20.99 27.38 -23.94
N THR A 256 21.53 27.86 -25.05
CA THR A 256 22.94 28.26 -25.17
C THR A 256 23.37 29.34 -24.17
N GLY A 257 22.43 30.17 -23.71
CA GLY A 257 22.66 31.19 -22.67
C GLY A 257 22.58 30.69 -21.23
N SER A 258 21.93 29.55 -20.97
CA SER A 258 21.77 29.00 -19.61
C SER A 258 22.64 27.78 -19.33
N VAL A 259 23.14 27.09 -20.36
CA VAL A 259 23.91 25.84 -20.24
C VAL A 259 25.16 25.95 -19.35
N GLY A 260 25.76 27.14 -19.25
CA GLY A 260 26.93 27.38 -18.39
C GLY A 260 26.63 27.37 -16.88
N ARG A 261 25.37 27.29 -16.46
CA ARG A 261 24.97 27.21 -15.05
C ARG A 261 25.44 25.89 -14.42
N ALA A 262 25.83 25.93 -13.14
CA ALA A 262 26.40 24.77 -12.45
C ALA A 262 25.43 23.57 -12.39
N ARG A 263 24.12 23.84 -12.36
CA ARG A 263 23.06 22.82 -12.41
C ARG A 263 23.09 21.90 -13.63
N PHE A 264 23.73 22.32 -14.72
CA PHE A 264 23.87 21.51 -15.93
C PHE A 264 25.23 20.81 -16.05
N ARG A 265 26.18 21.01 -15.12
CA ARG A 265 27.51 20.38 -15.19
C ARG A 265 27.46 18.85 -15.14
N LEU A 266 26.51 18.28 -14.40
CA LEU A 266 26.37 16.82 -14.32
C LEU A 266 25.95 16.23 -15.68
N LEU A 267 25.23 16.99 -16.52
CA LEU A 267 24.87 16.54 -17.87
C LEU A 267 26.12 16.31 -18.72
N ASP A 268 27.13 17.18 -18.64
CA ASP A 268 28.39 17.01 -19.37
C ASP A 268 29.03 15.65 -19.07
N LEU A 269 28.98 15.18 -17.81
CA LEU A 269 29.54 13.90 -17.42
C LEU A 269 28.78 12.70 -18.01
N PHE A 270 27.47 12.84 -18.25
CA PHE A 270 26.67 11.82 -18.92
C PHE A 270 26.82 11.83 -20.45
N LEU A 271 27.28 12.94 -21.03
CA LEU A 271 27.47 13.08 -22.48
C LEU A 271 28.91 12.75 -22.91
N ASN A 272 29.89 13.10 -22.08
CA ASN A 272 31.31 12.94 -22.40
C ASN A 272 31.68 11.44 -22.59
N PRO A 273 32.28 11.06 -23.73
CA PRO A 273 32.71 9.69 -24.02
C PRO A 273 33.61 9.05 -22.95
N GLU A 274 34.43 9.85 -22.27
CA GLU A 274 35.38 9.37 -21.26
C GLU A 274 34.69 8.98 -19.93
N THR A 275 33.53 9.58 -19.63
CA THR A 275 32.86 9.42 -18.33
C THR A 275 31.49 8.77 -18.42
N ARG A 276 30.80 8.81 -19.56
CA ARG A 276 29.39 8.40 -19.69
C ARG A 276 29.09 6.98 -19.20
N GLU A 277 29.99 6.03 -19.47
CA GLU A 277 29.80 4.62 -19.07
C GLU A 277 29.88 4.48 -17.55
N ILE A 278 30.81 5.19 -16.91
CA ILE A 278 30.95 5.22 -15.44
C ILE A 278 29.68 5.78 -14.80
N LEU A 279 29.16 6.88 -15.34
CA LEU A 279 27.97 7.55 -14.80
C LEU A 279 26.71 6.71 -15.01
N ARG A 280 26.59 6.02 -16.15
CA ARG A 280 25.49 5.08 -16.41
C ARG A 280 25.50 3.91 -15.44
N ASP A 281 26.65 3.26 -15.27
CA ASP A 281 26.80 2.12 -14.37
C ASP A 281 26.51 2.52 -12.92
N ALA A 282 26.98 3.70 -12.49
CA ALA A 282 26.70 4.23 -11.16
C ALA A 282 25.21 4.54 -10.94
N TYR A 283 24.54 5.10 -11.93
CA TYR A 283 23.09 5.34 -11.91
C TYR A 283 22.33 4.01 -11.76
N ASP A 284 22.62 3.03 -12.63
CA ASP A 284 21.91 1.75 -12.64
C ASP A 284 22.14 0.97 -11.34
N HIS A 285 23.37 0.99 -10.81
CA HIS A 285 23.68 0.40 -9.52
C HIS A 285 22.91 1.03 -8.36
N ALA A 286 22.69 2.36 -8.40
CA ALA A 286 21.99 3.08 -7.35
C ALA A 286 20.49 2.72 -7.27
N VAL A 287 19.88 2.18 -8.35
CA VAL A 287 18.46 1.78 -8.38
C VAL A 287 18.19 0.29 -8.39
N GLN A 288 19.22 -0.54 -8.40
CA GLN A 288 19.07 -1.98 -8.20
C GLN A 288 18.29 -2.28 -6.91
N GLY A 289 17.29 -3.16 -7.02
CA GLY A 289 16.43 -3.57 -5.90
C GLY A 289 15.33 -2.55 -5.54
N THR A 290 15.07 -1.56 -6.38
CA THR A 290 14.03 -0.56 -6.17
C THR A 290 12.94 -0.63 -7.24
N GLN A 291 11.83 0.07 -7.04
CA GLN A 291 10.78 0.26 -8.06
C GLN A 291 11.19 1.23 -9.19
N THR A 292 12.39 1.83 -9.12
CA THR A 292 12.88 2.75 -10.15
C THR A 292 13.65 1.99 -11.23
N TYR A 293 13.38 2.30 -12.49
CA TYR A 293 14.01 1.63 -13.63
C TYR A 293 15.46 2.07 -13.87
N THR A 294 16.27 1.10 -14.29
CA THR A 294 17.59 1.29 -14.92
C THR A 294 17.46 1.95 -16.30
N LEU A 295 18.54 2.56 -16.80
CA LEU A 295 18.51 3.38 -18.01
C LEU A 295 18.16 2.59 -19.28
N ASP A 296 18.57 1.32 -19.36
CA ASP A 296 18.28 0.42 -20.48
C ASP A 296 16.77 0.25 -20.73
N ARG A 297 15.93 0.37 -19.69
CA ARG A 297 14.46 0.31 -19.81
C ARG A 297 13.88 1.47 -20.62
N PHE A 298 14.61 2.58 -20.76
CA PHE A 298 14.20 3.72 -21.57
C PHE A 298 14.74 3.67 -23.01
N GLY A 299 15.44 2.59 -23.37
CA GLY A 299 15.98 2.35 -24.71
C GLY A 299 17.43 2.82 -24.89
N GLU A 300 18.02 2.44 -26.01
CA GLU A 300 19.42 2.74 -26.33
C GLU A 300 19.72 4.25 -26.27
N GLY A 301 20.86 4.60 -25.67
CA GLY A 301 21.32 5.99 -25.55
C GLY A 301 20.59 6.81 -24.49
N ALA A 302 19.71 6.21 -23.68
CA ALA A 302 19.02 6.91 -22.61
C ALA A 302 19.99 7.53 -21.59
N ILE A 303 19.69 8.75 -21.19
CA ILE A 303 20.35 9.47 -20.10
C ILE A 303 19.31 9.82 -19.02
N PRO A 304 19.71 10.06 -17.77
CA PRO A 304 18.77 10.31 -16.67
C PRO A 304 18.27 11.76 -16.63
N PHE A 305 17.94 12.29 -17.80
CA PHE A 305 17.40 13.63 -17.99
C PHE A 305 16.13 13.56 -18.84
N ASP A 306 15.15 14.36 -18.46
CA ASP A 306 13.99 14.64 -19.29
C ASP A 306 14.11 16.03 -19.90
N LEU A 307 13.57 16.17 -21.10
CA LEU A 307 13.32 17.46 -21.71
C LEU A 307 11.83 17.78 -21.59
N VAL A 308 11.53 18.95 -21.04
CA VAL A 308 10.21 19.56 -21.08
C VAL A 308 10.14 20.43 -22.33
N VAL A 309 9.22 20.09 -23.22
CA VAL A 309 8.99 20.79 -24.48
C VAL A 309 7.62 21.46 -24.41
N PRO A 310 7.56 22.81 -24.43
CA PRO A 310 6.30 23.54 -24.32
C PRO A 310 5.24 23.04 -25.30
N GLY A 311 4.07 22.68 -24.79
CA GLY A 311 2.93 22.19 -25.57
C GLY A 311 3.06 20.75 -26.09
N ARG A 312 4.18 20.06 -25.82
CA ARG A 312 4.38 18.63 -26.12
C ARG A 312 4.64 17.78 -24.87
N GLY A 313 4.80 18.43 -23.71
CA GLY A 313 5.00 17.78 -22.42
C GLY A 313 6.46 17.40 -22.13
N ARG A 314 6.63 16.48 -21.18
CA ARG A 314 7.92 16.00 -20.66
C ARG A 314 8.25 14.63 -21.23
N GLY A 315 9.52 14.38 -21.56
CA GLY A 315 9.95 13.07 -22.05
C GLY A 315 11.43 12.76 -21.81
N THR A 316 11.74 11.46 -21.73
CA THR A 316 13.11 10.95 -21.50
C THR A 316 14.00 11.23 -22.69
N MET A 317 15.20 11.74 -22.44
CA MET A 317 16.18 11.99 -23.49
C MET A 317 17.00 10.74 -23.81
N ARG A 318 17.21 10.53 -25.11
CA ARG A 318 18.12 9.51 -25.65
C ARG A 318 19.09 10.19 -26.62
N ILE A 319 20.37 9.94 -26.43
CA ILE A 319 21.47 10.49 -27.24
C ILE A 319 21.95 9.40 -28.21
N LEU A 320 21.57 9.53 -29.47
CA LEU A 320 21.84 8.57 -30.54
C LEU A 320 22.99 9.03 -31.45
N PRO A 321 23.52 8.16 -32.35
CA PRO A 321 24.65 8.50 -33.23
C PRO A 321 24.43 9.71 -34.15
N ASP A 322 23.18 10.00 -34.53
CA ASP A 322 22.79 11.00 -35.53
C ASP A 322 21.67 11.95 -35.04
N GLY A 323 21.41 11.96 -33.73
CA GLY A 323 20.39 12.84 -33.18
C GLY A 323 20.02 12.58 -31.72
N VAL A 324 19.02 13.32 -31.27
CA VAL A 324 18.46 13.24 -29.93
C VAL A 324 16.98 12.91 -30.04
N ALA A 325 16.55 11.86 -29.35
CA ALA A 325 15.15 11.51 -29.22
C ALA A 325 14.62 11.90 -27.84
N VAL A 326 13.42 12.47 -27.79
CA VAL A 326 12.71 12.79 -26.55
C VAL A 326 11.40 12.02 -26.51
N ALA A 327 11.23 11.16 -25.51
CA ALA A 327 10.08 10.29 -25.35
C ALA A 327 8.88 10.99 -24.68
N THR A 328 8.40 12.07 -25.32
CA THR A 328 7.11 12.72 -25.02
C THR A 328 5.92 11.87 -25.51
N PRO A 329 4.66 12.18 -25.14
CA PRO A 329 3.48 11.50 -25.69
C PRO A 329 3.49 11.45 -27.22
N ASP A 330 3.87 12.56 -27.86
CA ASP A 330 4.22 12.64 -29.28
C ASP A 330 5.76 12.75 -29.38
N PRO A 331 6.49 11.66 -29.68
CA PRO A 331 7.95 11.65 -29.62
C PRO A 331 8.58 12.73 -30.50
N VAL A 332 9.61 13.40 -29.96
CA VAL A 332 10.35 14.43 -30.68
C VAL A 332 11.70 13.89 -31.12
N TRP A 333 12.02 14.06 -32.41
CA TRP A 333 13.33 13.78 -32.97
C TRP A 333 14.06 15.06 -33.35
N ILE A 334 15.30 15.20 -32.90
CA ILE A 334 16.17 16.36 -33.16
C ILE A 334 17.41 15.86 -33.90
N PRO A 335 17.53 16.11 -35.23
CA PRO A 335 18.68 15.63 -35.99
C PRO A 335 19.97 16.35 -35.58
N ALA A 336 21.07 15.59 -35.53
CA ALA A 336 22.42 16.08 -35.32
C ALA A 336 23.38 15.43 -36.31
N GLY A 337 24.39 16.17 -36.78
CA GLY A 337 25.37 15.61 -37.74
C GLY A 337 26.24 14.50 -37.16
N ARG A 338 26.28 14.38 -35.84
CA ARG A 338 26.99 13.35 -35.06
C ARG A 338 26.37 13.24 -33.67
N ARG A 339 26.81 12.25 -32.90
CA ARG A 339 26.45 12.09 -31.49
C ARG A 339 26.84 13.37 -30.72
N VAL A 340 25.92 13.82 -29.88
CA VAL A 340 26.12 14.94 -28.97
C VAL A 340 26.99 14.48 -27.80
N GLU A 341 28.07 15.20 -27.53
CA GLU A 341 29.09 14.79 -26.54
C GLU A 341 29.33 15.83 -25.44
N SER A 342 28.61 16.96 -25.48
CA SER A 342 28.62 17.98 -24.42
C SER A 342 27.26 18.65 -24.25
N ALA A 343 27.02 19.25 -23.09
CA ALA A 343 25.82 20.01 -22.78
C ALA A 343 25.69 21.24 -23.67
N ALA A 344 26.81 21.89 -24.03
CA ALA A 344 26.82 23.03 -24.95
C ALA A 344 26.33 22.63 -26.35
N GLU A 345 26.78 21.49 -26.86
CA GLU A 345 26.26 20.92 -28.11
C GLU A 345 24.77 20.57 -27.99
N LEU A 346 24.37 19.95 -26.87
CA LEU A 346 22.98 19.59 -26.63
C LEU A 346 22.08 20.84 -26.64
N ALA A 347 22.47 21.88 -25.91
CA ALA A 347 21.75 23.15 -25.85
C ALA A 347 21.61 23.79 -27.23
N ALA A 348 22.66 23.79 -28.04
CA ALA A 348 22.62 24.34 -29.39
C ALA A 348 21.68 23.57 -30.33
N VAL A 349 21.66 22.23 -30.25
CA VAL A 349 20.77 21.43 -31.11
C VAL A 349 19.31 21.51 -30.65
N THR A 350 19.06 21.53 -29.33
CA THR A 350 17.68 21.64 -28.79
C THR A 350 17.12 23.02 -29.03
N GLU A 351 17.88 24.09 -28.77
CA GLU A 351 17.43 25.47 -28.97
C GLU A 351 17.13 25.75 -30.45
N ARG A 352 17.97 25.26 -31.37
CA ARG A 352 17.73 25.41 -32.82
C ARG A 352 16.45 24.72 -33.27
N ALA A 353 16.13 23.55 -32.70
CA ALA A 353 15.01 22.74 -33.14
C ALA A 353 13.68 23.10 -32.45
N LEU A 354 13.74 23.49 -31.18
CA LEU A 354 12.56 23.63 -30.30
C LEU A 354 12.42 25.03 -29.69
N GLY A 355 13.41 25.90 -29.86
CA GLY A 355 13.45 27.22 -29.24
C GLY A 355 14.09 27.21 -27.83
N PRO A 356 14.27 28.40 -27.23
CA PRO A 356 15.00 28.57 -25.97
C PRO A 356 14.16 28.25 -24.71
N ASP A 357 12.86 28.03 -24.86
CA ASP A 357 11.91 27.85 -23.75
C ASP A 357 11.79 26.39 -23.26
N VAL A 358 12.62 25.48 -23.77
CA VAL A 358 12.70 24.11 -23.26
C VAL A 358 13.36 24.09 -21.89
N ALA A 359 12.94 23.18 -21.01
CA ALA A 359 13.59 22.97 -19.70
C ALA A 359 14.19 21.57 -19.62
N LEU A 360 15.42 21.47 -19.11
CA LEU A 360 16.12 20.21 -18.90
C LEU A 360 16.10 19.87 -17.40
N VAL A 361 15.50 18.72 -17.07
CA VAL A 361 15.32 18.31 -15.68
C VAL A 361 15.88 16.92 -15.46
N GLY A 362 16.60 16.72 -14.35
CA GLY A 362 17.12 15.41 -13.97
C GLY A 362 15.99 14.48 -13.54
N LYS A 363 16.12 13.18 -13.80
CA LYS A 363 15.20 12.18 -13.27
C LYS A 363 15.57 11.79 -11.85
N GLY A 364 14.57 11.78 -10.97
CA GLY A 364 14.69 11.26 -9.60
C GLY A 364 15.89 11.84 -8.86
N TYR A 365 16.92 11.02 -8.68
CA TYR A 365 18.13 11.34 -7.90
C TYR A 365 19.09 12.32 -8.61
N VAL A 366 19.05 12.44 -9.94
CA VAL A 366 19.86 13.43 -10.67
C VAL A 366 19.34 14.84 -10.45
N PHE A 367 18.02 14.99 -10.28
CA PHE A 367 17.39 16.28 -10.00
C PHE A 367 17.97 16.96 -8.75
N VAL A 368 18.17 16.17 -7.69
CA VAL A 368 18.76 16.66 -6.43
C VAL A 368 20.17 17.21 -6.66
N CYS A 369 20.99 16.54 -7.47
CA CYS A 369 22.33 17.03 -7.85
C CYS A 369 22.26 18.37 -8.59
N MET A 370 21.30 18.54 -9.50
CA MET A 370 21.18 19.77 -10.27
C MET A 370 20.91 20.97 -9.36
N VAL A 371 19.99 20.85 -8.40
CA VAL A 371 19.71 21.94 -7.43
C VAL A 371 20.91 22.16 -6.50
N THR A 372 21.45 21.07 -5.93
CA THR A 372 22.52 21.14 -4.91
C THR A 372 23.88 21.56 -5.45
N SER A 373 24.03 21.68 -6.77
CA SER A 373 25.21 22.30 -7.38
C SER A 373 25.27 23.83 -7.20
N GLU A 374 24.14 24.47 -6.86
CA GLU A 374 24.02 25.94 -6.77
C GLU A 374 23.41 26.44 -5.45
N ALA A 375 22.77 25.57 -4.68
CA ALA A 375 22.01 25.94 -3.49
C ALA A 375 22.00 24.81 -2.45
N ILE A 376 21.69 25.15 -1.21
CA ILE A 376 21.35 24.16 -0.18
C ILE A 376 19.85 23.88 -0.28
N LEU A 377 19.49 22.64 -0.61
CA LEU A 377 18.10 22.22 -0.74
C LEU A 377 17.53 21.89 0.65
N VAL A 378 16.37 22.45 0.98
CA VAL A 378 15.69 22.31 2.26
C VAL A 378 14.57 21.28 2.15
N PHE A 379 14.63 20.23 2.96
CA PHE A 379 13.57 19.22 3.04
C PHE A 379 13.09 19.02 4.47
N HIS A 380 11.82 18.65 4.60
CA HIS A 380 11.34 18.06 5.84
C HIS A 380 11.96 16.68 6.06
N GLU A 381 11.95 16.22 7.30
CA GLU A 381 12.33 14.85 7.68
C GLU A 381 11.49 13.84 6.88
N GLY A 382 12.15 12.87 6.25
CA GLY A 382 11.49 11.90 5.38
C GLY A 382 11.07 12.46 4.01
N GLY A 383 11.26 13.76 3.74
CA GLY A 383 10.99 14.35 2.42
C GLY A 383 11.96 13.85 1.35
N SER A 384 11.47 13.58 0.14
CA SER A 384 12.25 13.01 -0.97
C SER A 384 12.93 11.66 -0.66
N SER A 385 12.34 10.58 -1.20
CA SER A 385 12.90 9.22 -1.14
C SER A 385 14.18 9.04 -1.98
N TYR A 386 14.57 10.06 -2.77
CA TYR A 386 15.70 9.98 -3.70
C TYR A 386 17.06 10.29 -3.07
N VAL A 387 17.11 11.00 -1.94
CA VAL A 387 18.38 11.53 -1.38
C VAL A 387 19.41 10.44 -1.09
N ALA A 388 19.01 9.35 -0.41
CA ALA A 388 19.91 8.23 -0.14
C ALA A 388 20.44 7.56 -1.41
N ARG A 389 19.63 7.53 -2.48
CA ARG A 389 20.01 6.95 -3.78
C ARG A 389 20.94 7.89 -4.54
N THR A 390 20.70 9.19 -4.48
CA THR A 390 21.62 10.21 -4.98
C THR A 390 23.00 10.06 -4.34
N ALA A 391 23.07 9.93 -3.02
CA ALA A 391 24.33 9.73 -2.30
C ALA A 391 25.04 8.44 -2.73
N ARG A 392 24.30 7.33 -2.88
CA ARG A 392 24.87 6.06 -3.38
C ARG A 392 25.44 6.18 -4.79
N MET A 393 24.73 6.86 -5.70
CA MET A 393 25.24 7.13 -7.05
C MET A 393 26.53 7.94 -7.01
N LEU A 394 26.56 9.03 -6.24
CA LEU A 394 27.72 9.91 -6.14
C LEU A 394 28.93 9.22 -5.50
N GLN A 395 28.70 8.34 -4.52
CA GLN A 395 29.73 7.50 -3.93
C GLN A 395 30.36 6.58 -5.00
N ALA A 396 29.54 5.89 -5.79
CA ALA A 396 30.04 5.01 -6.86
C ALA A 396 30.81 5.79 -7.95
N VAL A 397 30.41 7.03 -8.24
CA VAL A 397 31.12 7.92 -9.18
C VAL A 397 32.47 8.37 -8.58
N ALA A 398 32.49 8.71 -7.29
CA ALA A 398 33.71 9.13 -6.58
C ALA A 398 34.75 8.02 -6.47
N GLU A 399 34.32 6.77 -6.25
CA GLU A 399 35.19 5.58 -6.24
C GLU A 399 35.89 5.33 -7.58
N ARG A 400 35.34 5.88 -8.67
CA ARG A 400 35.92 5.84 -10.02
C ARG A 400 36.75 7.09 -10.35
N GLY A 401 37.03 7.95 -9.37
CA GLY A 401 37.89 9.11 -9.50
C GLY A 401 37.21 10.38 -9.99
N ILE A 402 35.89 10.36 -10.22
CA ILE A 402 35.13 11.52 -10.67
C ILE A 402 34.52 12.22 -9.46
N ARG A 403 34.86 13.49 -9.22
CA ARG A 403 34.31 14.27 -8.11
C ARG A 403 33.22 15.22 -8.59
N VAL A 404 32.07 15.17 -7.94
CA VAL A 404 30.95 16.09 -8.19
C VAL A 404 30.71 16.89 -6.90
N PRO A 405 31.19 18.15 -6.82
CA PRO A 405 30.99 18.98 -5.64
C PRO A 405 29.53 19.41 -5.54
N LEU A 406 28.87 19.09 -4.42
CA LEU A 406 27.46 19.42 -4.18
C LEU A 406 27.25 19.87 -2.73
N TYR A 407 26.45 20.91 -2.55
CA TYR A 407 26.04 21.36 -1.23
C TYR A 407 25.19 20.28 -0.51
N PRO A 408 25.23 20.23 0.83
CA PRO A 408 24.41 19.29 1.59
C PRO A 408 22.92 19.63 1.49
N ILE A 409 22.09 18.67 1.88
CA ILE A 409 20.66 18.89 2.13
C ILE A 409 20.49 19.44 3.54
N LEU A 410 19.61 20.42 3.72
CA LEU A 410 19.19 20.89 5.02
C LEU A 410 17.87 20.23 5.42
N ARG A 411 17.88 19.44 6.49
CA ARG A 411 16.73 18.72 7.01
C ARG A 411 16.06 19.47 8.14
N ILE A 412 14.74 19.60 8.07
CA ILE A 412 13.90 20.14 9.14
C ILE A 412 13.09 18.98 9.73
N ARG A 413 13.24 18.74 11.03
CA ARG A 413 12.37 17.83 11.77
C ARG A 413 11.47 18.65 12.68
N HIS A 414 10.17 18.60 12.36
CA HIS A 414 9.14 19.22 13.17
C HIS A 414 8.69 18.32 14.33
N HIS A 415 8.32 18.98 15.43
CA HIS A 415 7.70 18.37 16.62
C HIS A 415 6.31 18.97 16.82
N THR A 416 5.49 18.89 15.77
CA THR A 416 4.17 19.52 15.65
C THR A 416 3.28 19.22 16.84
N TRP A 417 3.22 17.95 17.26
CA TRP A 417 2.35 17.55 18.36
C TRP A 417 2.89 17.96 19.72
N ASP A 418 4.21 18.03 19.91
CA ASP A 418 4.79 18.54 21.16
C ASP A 418 4.65 20.06 21.28
N ALA A 419 4.64 20.76 20.15
CA ALA A 419 4.42 22.20 20.08
C ALA A 419 3.01 22.62 20.53
N LEU A 420 2.04 21.69 20.61
CA LEU A 420 0.72 21.94 21.19
C LEU A 420 0.74 22.12 22.72
N SER A 421 1.87 21.85 23.38
CA SER A 421 2.00 22.04 24.83
C SER A 421 1.65 23.47 25.32
N GLY A 422 1.80 24.47 24.46
CA GLY A 422 1.47 25.87 24.76
C GLY A 422 0.05 26.30 24.36
N THR A 423 -0.78 25.40 23.82
CA THR A 423 -2.14 25.72 23.37
C THR A 423 -3.21 25.22 24.33
N GLU A 424 -4.28 26.00 24.48
CA GLU A 424 -5.46 25.65 25.26
C GLU A 424 -6.56 24.99 24.41
N THR A 425 -6.35 24.87 23.09
CA THR A 425 -7.34 24.31 22.17
C THR A 425 -7.57 22.83 22.46
N CYS A 426 -8.84 22.45 22.56
CA CYS A 426 -9.27 21.06 22.66
C CYS A 426 -9.89 20.57 21.35
N PHE A 427 -9.71 19.28 21.09
CA PHE A 427 -10.04 18.61 19.85
C PHE A 427 -11.11 17.55 20.09
N GLN A 428 -12.05 17.45 19.16
CA GLN A 428 -12.86 16.27 18.96
C GLN A 428 -12.02 15.26 18.17
N LEU A 429 -11.73 14.10 18.76
CA LEU A 429 -10.88 13.10 18.13
C LEU A 429 -11.68 12.29 17.08
N PRO A 430 -11.09 11.99 15.91
CA PRO A 430 -11.64 11.01 14.99
C PRO A 430 -11.60 9.61 15.62
N GLU A 431 -12.47 8.70 15.19
CA GLU A 431 -12.70 7.39 15.82
C GLU A 431 -11.41 6.62 16.17
N HIS A 432 -10.50 6.49 15.20
CA HIS A 432 -9.23 5.78 15.40
C HIS A 432 -8.31 6.42 16.46
N LEU A 433 -8.37 7.74 16.64
CA LEU A 433 -7.65 8.43 17.71
C LEU A 433 -8.44 8.39 19.02
N ALA A 434 -9.76 8.52 18.98
CA ALA A 434 -10.60 8.44 20.18
C ALA A 434 -10.41 7.09 20.90
N ASP A 435 -10.41 5.99 20.13
CA ASP A 435 -10.10 4.64 20.62
C ASP A 435 -8.67 4.48 21.12
N ALA A 436 -7.73 5.28 20.59
CA ALA A 436 -6.34 5.20 20.95
C ALA A 436 -6.01 5.98 22.23
N PHE A 437 -6.65 7.12 22.41
CA PHE A 437 -6.49 7.97 23.59
C PHE A 437 -7.47 7.63 24.73
N ASP A 438 -8.43 6.74 24.47
CA ASP A 438 -9.50 6.34 25.38
C ASP A 438 -10.38 7.52 25.82
N THR A 439 -10.64 8.42 24.86
CA THR A 439 -11.50 9.59 25.07
C THR A 439 -11.95 10.16 23.71
N PRO A 440 -13.19 10.64 23.58
CA PRO A 440 -13.63 11.33 22.36
C PRO A 440 -13.05 12.74 22.22
N HIS A 441 -12.49 13.33 23.29
CA HIS A 441 -11.94 14.68 23.28
C HIS A 441 -10.58 14.76 23.99
N ILE A 442 -9.69 15.62 23.50
CA ILE A 442 -8.37 15.84 24.11
C ILE A 442 -7.91 17.29 23.94
N CYS A 443 -7.23 17.85 24.94
CA CYS A 443 -6.65 19.19 24.84
C CYS A 443 -5.19 19.14 24.36
N GLY A 444 -4.72 20.22 23.71
CA GLY A 444 -3.38 20.30 23.11
C GLY A 444 -2.24 19.90 24.04
N ALA A 445 -2.24 20.42 25.28
CA ALA A 445 -1.25 20.06 26.29
C ALA A 445 -1.25 18.56 26.65
N GLU A 446 -2.41 17.93 26.70
CA GLU A 446 -2.52 16.50 26.98
C GLU A 446 -2.07 15.66 25.78
N LEU A 447 -2.49 16.03 24.56
CA LEU A 447 -2.07 15.37 23.33
C LEU A 447 -0.54 15.39 23.21
N ALA A 448 0.08 16.55 23.39
CA ALA A 448 1.53 16.75 23.38
C ALA A 448 2.25 15.80 24.35
N ARG A 449 1.68 15.56 25.54
CA ARG A 449 2.26 14.70 26.56
C ARG A 449 2.09 13.20 26.24
N ARG A 450 0.95 12.79 25.69
CA ARG A 450 0.56 11.37 25.61
C ARG A 450 0.84 10.71 24.26
N TRP A 451 0.89 11.47 23.16
CA TRP A 451 0.83 10.89 21.81
C TRP A 451 1.90 9.83 21.51
N ARG A 452 3.15 10.02 21.99
CA ARG A 452 4.22 9.03 21.80
C ARG A 452 3.94 7.70 22.52
N GLY A 453 3.40 7.77 23.73
CA GLY A 453 3.01 6.59 24.50
C GLY A 453 1.91 5.81 23.78
N VAL A 454 0.89 6.53 23.30
CA VAL A 454 -0.20 5.97 22.51
C VAL A 454 0.33 5.31 21.22
N VAL A 455 1.25 5.96 20.51
CA VAL A 455 1.90 5.37 19.32
C VAL A 455 2.63 4.07 19.67
N ALA A 456 3.38 4.05 20.78
CA ALA A 456 4.09 2.85 21.22
C ALA A 456 3.13 1.71 21.59
N GLU A 457 2.04 2.01 22.31
CA GLU A 457 1.00 1.05 22.65
C GLU A 457 0.36 0.44 21.40
N LYS A 458 0.06 1.26 20.37
CA LYS A 458 -0.51 0.74 19.11
C LYS A 458 0.48 -0.08 18.29
N LYS A 459 1.79 0.23 18.35
CA LYS A 459 2.82 -0.64 17.75
C LYS A 459 2.87 -2.00 18.46
N HIS A 460 2.83 -2.00 19.79
CA HIS A 460 2.81 -3.24 20.56
C HIS A 460 1.56 -4.08 20.28
N LEU A 461 0.39 -3.44 20.16
CA LEU A 461 -0.84 -4.10 19.74
C LEU A 461 -0.70 -4.79 18.38
N LEU A 462 -0.07 -4.13 17.40
CA LEU A 462 0.17 -4.70 16.08
C LEU A 462 1.11 -5.92 16.12
N GLU A 463 2.08 -5.92 17.04
CA GLU A 463 2.97 -7.07 17.30
C GLU A 463 2.23 -8.23 17.97
N GLU A 464 1.39 -7.95 18.98
CA GLU A 464 0.58 -8.96 19.67
C GLU A 464 -0.37 -9.66 18.70
N VAL A 465 -1.08 -8.87 17.88
CA VAL A 465 -2.02 -9.38 16.88
C VAL A 465 -1.32 -10.22 15.81
N ALA A 466 -0.14 -9.81 15.34
CA ALA A 466 0.63 -10.58 14.35
C ALA A 466 1.09 -11.95 14.88
N GLY A 467 1.14 -12.13 16.22
CA GLY A 467 1.53 -13.38 16.86
C GLY A 467 0.40 -14.39 17.13
N LEU A 468 -0.85 -14.09 16.75
CA LEU A 468 -2.00 -14.96 17.02
C LEU A 468 -1.98 -16.22 16.14
N GLY A 469 -2.22 -17.40 16.73
CA GLY A 469 -2.08 -18.70 16.07
C GLY A 469 -3.31 -19.21 15.30
N GLY A 470 -4.41 -18.46 15.28
CA GLY A 470 -5.62 -18.80 14.51
C GLY A 470 -6.92 -18.21 15.07
N ALA A 471 -8.05 -18.64 14.52
CA ALA A 471 -9.38 -18.08 14.83
C ALA A 471 -9.76 -18.16 16.32
N ARG A 472 -9.42 -19.24 17.01
CA ARG A 472 -9.69 -19.39 18.45
C ARG A 472 -8.88 -18.38 19.28
N ASP A 473 -7.60 -18.20 18.95
CA ASP A 473 -6.73 -17.24 19.64
C ASP A 473 -7.20 -15.80 19.39
N LEU A 474 -7.63 -15.50 18.16
CA LEU A 474 -8.25 -14.23 17.82
C LEU A 474 -9.53 -13.99 18.63
N LEU A 475 -10.45 -14.96 18.72
CA LEU A 475 -11.66 -14.83 19.50
C LEU A 475 -11.36 -14.65 21.00
N ALA A 476 -10.39 -15.39 21.55
CA ALA A 476 -9.95 -15.23 22.93
C ALA A 476 -9.29 -13.86 23.17
N PHE A 477 -8.52 -13.37 22.21
CA PHE A 477 -7.96 -12.02 22.24
C PHE A 477 -9.07 -10.95 22.23
N LEU A 478 -10.03 -11.05 21.33
CA LEU A 478 -11.17 -10.13 21.25
C LEU A 478 -12.04 -10.20 22.52
N ALA A 479 -12.27 -11.37 23.09
CA ALA A 479 -13.02 -11.54 24.34
C ALA A 479 -12.32 -10.91 25.56
N ARG A 480 -10.99 -10.93 25.62
CA ARG A 480 -10.22 -10.26 26.70
C ARG A 480 -10.27 -8.73 26.60
N ARG A 481 -10.44 -8.20 25.39
CA ARG A 481 -10.33 -6.76 25.11
C ARG A 481 -11.69 -6.07 24.94
N GLY A 482 -12.71 -6.81 24.52
CA GLY A 482 -14.05 -6.31 24.22
C GLY A 482 -15.06 -6.60 25.32
N ASN A 483 -16.34 -6.45 24.95
CA ASN A 483 -17.48 -6.71 25.82
C ASN A 483 -17.84 -8.21 25.87
N ASP A 484 -18.78 -8.57 26.76
CA ASP A 484 -19.30 -9.93 26.95
C ASP A 484 -19.76 -10.62 25.64
N ASP A 485 -20.16 -9.84 24.64
CA ASP A 485 -20.50 -10.26 23.27
C ASP A 485 -19.45 -11.16 22.58
N TRP A 486 -18.15 -10.92 22.82
CA TRP A 486 -17.08 -11.74 22.23
C TRP A 486 -16.83 -13.02 23.00
N LEU A 487 -17.10 -13.01 24.32
CA LEU A 487 -17.07 -14.22 25.14
C LEU A 487 -18.17 -15.18 24.69
N GLU A 488 -19.39 -14.70 24.47
CA GLU A 488 -20.50 -15.51 23.94
C GLU A 488 -20.17 -16.12 22.56
N ARG A 489 -19.52 -15.34 21.68
CA ARG A 489 -19.06 -15.82 20.36
C ARG A 489 -17.97 -16.87 20.47
N LEU A 490 -17.01 -16.71 21.39
CA LEU A 490 -15.98 -17.71 21.65
C LEU A 490 -16.59 -19.03 22.16
N GLU A 491 -17.57 -18.95 23.05
CA GLU A 491 -18.29 -20.14 23.52
C GLU A 491 -19.10 -20.79 22.41
N ALA A 492 -19.81 -20.01 21.59
CA ALA A 492 -20.57 -20.51 20.45
C ALA A 492 -19.66 -21.19 19.42
N TYR A 493 -18.49 -20.59 19.13
CA TYR A 493 -17.46 -21.18 18.29
C TYR A 493 -16.97 -22.52 18.86
N THR A 494 -16.67 -22.54 20.16
CA THR A 494 -16.17 -23.75 20.84
C THR A 494 -17.22 -24.86 20.79
N ARG A 495 -18.49 -24.58 21.10
CA ARG A 495 -19.59 -25.55 20.99
C ARG A 495 -19.75 -26.11 19.59
N ALA A 496 -19.73 -25.24 18.57
CA ALA A 496 -19.85 -25.67 17.17
C ALA A 496 -18.64 -26.50 16.72
N HIS A 497 -17.44 -26.14 17.18
CA HIS A 497 -16.21 -26.87 16.89
C HIS A 497 -16.22 -28.26 17.53
N ASP A 498 -16.55 -28.35 18.82
CA ASP A 498 -16.65 -29.61 19.55
C ASP A 498 -17.69 -30.54 18.93
N LEU A 499 -18.83 -29.99 18.50
CA LEU A 499 -19.84 -30.75 17.76
C LEU A 499 -19.31 -31.33 16.44
N LEU A 500 -18.48 -30.58 15.70
CA LEU A 500 -17.84 -31.11 14.49
C LEU A 500 -16.80 -32.20 14.80
N LEU A 501 -16.11 -32.12 15.94
CA LEU A 501 -15.23 -33.19 16.41
C LEU A 501 -16.04 -34.44 16.77
N GLU A 502 -17.15 -34.30 17.49
CA GLU A 502 -18.06 -35.41 17.79
C GLU A 502 -18.65 -36.04 16.51
N ILE A 503 -19.04 -35.23 15.54
CA ILE A 503 -19.49 -35.69 14.22
C ILE A 503 -18.37 -36.47 13.52
N ARG A 504 -17.13 -35.97 13.54
CA ARG A 504 -15.97 -36.67 12.96
C ARG A 504 -15.75 -38.01 13.64
N ASP A 505 -15.79 -38.06 14.97
CA ASP A 505 -15.56 -39.28 15.74
C ASP A 505 -16.68 -40.31 15.50
N ARG A 506 -17.95 -39.86 15.42
CA ARG A 506 -19.08 -40.69 14.95
C ARG A 506 -18.85 -41.24 13.53
N SER A 507 -18.33 -40.42 12.62
CA SER A 507 -18.00 -40.83 11.25
C SER A 507 -16.89 -41.89 11.20
N GLN A 508 -15.86 -41.77 12.05
CA GLN A 508 -14.81 -42.78 12.18
C GLN A 508 -15.38 -44.11 12.69
N ALA A 509 -16.33 -44.07 13.63
CA ALA A 509 -17.03 -45.28 14.09
C ALA A 509 -17.84 -45.94 12.96
N PHE A 510 -18.52 -45.16 12.11
CA PHE A 510 -19.20 -45.71 10.92
C PHE A 510 -18.22 -46.30 9.91
N GLU A 511 -17.06 -45.69 9.72
CA GLU A 511 -16.01 -46.19 8.84
C GLU A 511 -15.45 -47.53 9.32
N ALA A 512 -15.10 -47.64 10.60
CA ALA A 512 -14.66 -48.89 11.22
C ALA A 512 -15.72 -50.00 11.11
N ARG A 513 -17.00 -49.69 11.36
CA ARG A 513 -18.11 -50.65 11.19
C ARG A 513 -18.28 -51.07 9.73
N SER A 514 -18.18 -50.14 8.78
CA SER A 514 -18.27 -50.48 7.36
C SER A 514 -17.12 -51.38 6.93
N GLN A 515 -15.93 -51.19 7.48
CA GLN A 515 -14.77 -52.03 7.20
C GLN A 515 -14.97 -53.45 7.76
N ALA A 516 -15.41 -53.58 9.02
CA ALA A 516 -15.70 -54.87 9.64
C ALA A 516 -16.76 -55.69 8.86
N LEU A 517 -17.85 -55.03 8.43
CA LEU A 517 -18.89 -55.67 7.62
C LEU A 517 -18.35 -56.15 6.26
N PHE A 518 -17.43 -55.40 5.65
CA PHE A 518 -16.81 -55.76 4.38
C PHE A 518 -15.86 -56.95 4.54
N GLU A 519 -15.06 -56.97 5.62
CA GLU A 519 -14.20 -58.09 5.97
C GLU A 519 -15.00 -59.38 6.23
N GLU A 520 -16.11 -59.31 6.97
CA GLU A 520 -17.01 -60.45 7.20
C GLU A 520 -17.67 -60.94 5.89
N SER A 521 -18.14 -60.01 5.05
CA SER A 521 -18.72 -60.32 3.73
C SER A 521 -17.71 -61.04 2.83
N ASN A 522 -16.45 -60.58 2.80
CA ASN A 522 -15.39 -61.22 2.01
C ASN A 522 -15.04 -62.61 2.53
N ARG A 523 -14.91 -62.79 3.86
CA ARG A 523 -14.67 -64.11 4.46
C ARG A 523 -15.78 -65.10 4.10
N LEU A 524 -17.04 -64.67 4.14
CA LEU A 524 -18.16 -65.53 3.74
C LEU A 524 -18.19 -65.83 2.24
N LYS A 525 -17.76 -64.90 1.37
CA LYS A 525 -17.57 -65.16 -0.07
C LYS A 525 -16.52 -66.23 -0.32
N GLU A 526 -15.41 -66.19 0.42
CA GLU A 526 -14.37 -67.24 0.36
C GLU A 526 -14.89 -68.60 0.86
N GLU A 527 -15.72 -68.63 1.91
CA GLU A 527 -16.38 -69.85 2.38
C GLU A 527 -17.38 -70.41 1.36
N VAL A 528 -18.18 -69.54 0.73
CA VAL A 528 -19.09 -69.93 -0.36
C VAL A 528 -18.29 -70.56 -1.50
N GLN A 529 -17.18 -69.93 -1.93
CA GLN A 529 -16.31 -70.47 -2.98
C GLN A 529 -15.74 -71.84 -2.61
N ARG A 530 -15.31 -72.02 -1.35
CA ARG A 530 -14.82 -73.31 -0.84
C ARG A 530 -15.91 -74.39 -0.85
N ILE A 531 -17.12 -74.06 -0.41
CA ILE A 531 -18.25 -75.00 -0.40
C ILE A 531 -18.68 -75.37 -1.82
N GLU A 532 -18.71 -74.41 -2.76
CA GLU A 532 -18.99 -74.67 -4.17
C GLU A 532 -17.95 -75.60 -4.79
N THR A 533 -16.67 -75.37 -4.46
CA THR A 533 -15.55 -76.23 -4.90
C THR A 533 -15.71 -77.65 -4.36
N ALA A 534 -15.93 -77.81 -3.06
CA ALA A 534 -16.13 -79.11 -2.41
C ALA A 534 -17.38 -79.85 -2.92
N LYS A 535 -18.48 -79.11 -3.16
CA LYS A 535 -19.72 -79.66 -3.76
C LYS A 535 -19.48 -80.14 -5.20
N GLY A 536 -18.67 -79.40 -5.96
CA GLY A 536 -18.25 -79.77 -7.31
C GLY A 536 -17.32 -80.98 -7.34
N GLU A 537 -16.38 -81.07 -6.41
CA GLU A 537 -15.49 -82.22 -6.24
C GLU A 537 -16.25 -83.48 -5.83
N ASN A 538 -17.13 -83.39 -4.82
CA ASN A 538 -18.01 -84.49 -4.42
C ASN A 538 -18.85 -85.00 -5.61
N TYR A 539 -19.40 -84.11 -6.43
CA TYR A 539 -20.10 -84.51 -7.65
C TYR A 539 -19.20 -85.26 -8.62
N ARG A 540 -18.03 -84.67 -8.96
CA ARG A 540 -17.10 -85.23 -9.94
C ARG A 540 -16.53 -86.58 -9.53
N GLN A 541 -16.24 -86.77 -8.24
CA GLN A 541 -15.56 -87.96 -7.73
C GLN A 541 -16.53 -89.08 -7.33
N ARG A 542 -17.67 -88.74 -6.73
CA ARG A 542 -18.53 -89.74 -6.07
C ARG A 542 -19.83 -90.02 -6.81
N ILE A 543 -20.44 -89.02 -7.45
CA ILE A 543 -21.77 -89.14 -8.06
C ILE A 543 -21.70 -89.33 -9.57
N LYS A 544 -20.85 -88.55 -10.25
CA LYS A 544 -20.69 -88.58 -11.70
C LYS A 544 -20.30 -89.98 -12.20
N PRO A 545 -19.33 -90.70 -11.60
CA PRO A 545 -18.98 -92.05 -12.06
C PRO A 545 -20.13 -93.06 -11.89
N LEU A 546 -20.92 -92.93 -10.82
CA LEU A 546 -22.10 -93.79 -10.57
C LEU A 546 -23.20 -93.52 -11.60
N ARG A 547 -23.45 -92.25 -11.93
CA ARG A 547 -24.42 -91.85 -12.96
C ARG A 547 -23.98 -92.23 -14.36
N GLU A 548 -22.70 -92.09 -14.68
CA GLU A 548 -22.14 -92.55 -15.96
C GLU A 548 -22.28 -94.07 -16.09
N ARG A 549 -22.02 -94.83 -15.01
CA ARG A 549 -22.23 -96.28 -15.00
C ARG A 549 -23.70 -96.69 -15.16
N LEU A 550 -24.62 -95.99 -14.50
CA LEU A 550 -26.06 -96.16 -14.70
C LEU A 550 -26.49 -95.86 -16.14
N TRP A 551 -25.92 -94.82 -16.74
CA TRP A 551 -26.19 -94.43 -18.12
C TRP A 551 -25.64 -95.44 -19.14
N ASP A 552 -24.45 -95.99 -18.88
CA ASP A 552 -23.85 -97.05 -19.69
C ASP A 552 -24.68 -98.35 -19.64
N LEU A 553 -25.19 -98.72 -18.46
CA LEU A 553 -26.09 -99.88 -18.28
C LEU A 553 -27.42 -99.68 -19.03
N ALA A 554 -28.03 -98.49 -18.93
CA ALA A 554 -29.24 -98.15 -19.68
C ALA A 554 -29.01 -98.18 -21.21
N ARG A 555 -27.83 -97.75 -21.69
CA ARG A 555 -27.44 -97.87 -23.11
C ARG A 555 -27.30 -99.32 -23.58
N GLN A 556 -27.03 -100.24 -22.67
CA GLN A 556 -26.95 -101.68 -22.92
C GLN A 556 -28.34 -102.37 -22.79
N GLY A 557 -29.41 -101.59 -22.59
CA GLY A 557 -30.78 -102.09 -22.43
C GLY A 557 -31.07 -102.69 -21.04
N VAL A 558 -30.21 -102.40 -20.05
CA VAL A 558 -30.35 -102.87 -18.67
C VAL A 558 -30.90 -101.73 -17.82
N ASP A 559 -32.21 -101.73 -17.68
CA ASP A 559 -32.95 -100.62 -17.06
C ASP A 559 -33.46 -100.95 -15.65
N ALA A 560 -33.41 -102.25 -15.27
CA ALA A 560 -33.83 -102.77 -13.98
C ALA A 560 -33.05 -104.04 -13.62
N GLY A 561 -32.75 -104.22 -12.34
CA GLY A 561 -32.00 -105.36 -11.81
C GLY A 561 -31.13 -104.98 -10.61
N PRO A 562 -30.50 -105.97 -9.93
CA PRO A 562 -29.83 -105.75 -8.65
C PRO A 562 -28.69 -104.73 -8.71
N GLU A 563 -27.93 -104.69 -9.82
CA GLU A 563 -26.82 -103.75 -10.02
C GLU A 563 -27.33 -102.32 -10.28
N VAL A 564 -28.42 -102.17 -11.06
CA VAL A 564 -29.05 -100.87 -11.31
C VAL A 564 -29.66 -100.32 -10.02
N GLU A 565 -30.35 -101.16 -9.24
CA GLU A 565 -30.93 -100.79 -7.95
C GLU A 565 -29.85 -100.42 -6.91
N ASP A 566 -28.72 -101.15 -6.84
CA ASP A 566 -27.59 -100.80 -5.97
C ASP A 566 -26.95 -99.47 -6.36
N LEU A 567 -26.71 -99.25 -7.66
CA LEU A 567 -26.13 -97.99 -8.15
C LEU A 567 -27.09 -96.81 -7.95
N GLN A 568 -28.40 -96.99 -8.13
CA GLN A 568 -29.40 -95.97 -7.82
C GLN A 568 -29.44 -95.66 -6.33
N ARG A 569 -29.42 -96.69 -5.46
CA ARG A 569 -29.34 -96.52 -4.01
C ARG A 569 -28.08 -95.75 -3.60
N ARG A 570 -26.91 -96.16 -4.09
CA ARG A 570 -25.62 -95.49 -3.81
C ARG A 570 -25.58 -94.07 -4.35
N THR A 571 -26.16 -93.82 -5.52
CA THR A 571 -26.31 -92.46 -6.05
C THR A 571 -27.18 -91.61 -5.13
N ALA A 572 -28.32 -92.13 -4.66
CA ALA A 572 -29.20 -91.43 -3.73
C ALA A 572 -28.54 -91.17 -2.36
N GLU A 573 -27.76 -92.13 -1.84
CA GLU A 573 -26.98 -91.99 -0.60
C GLU A 573 -25.90 -90.90 -0.73
N GLU A 574 -25.20 -90.85 -1.86
CA GLU A 574 -24.18 -89.83 -2.13
C GLU A 574 -24.77 -88.45 -2.48
N GLU A 575 -26.00 -88.41 -2.98
CA GLU A 575 -26.75 -87.17 -3.21
C GLU A 575 -27.36 -86.57 -1.93
N ALA A 576 -27.64 -87.39 -0.91
CA ALA A 576 -28.23 -86.91 0.35
C ALA A 576 -27.39 -85.81 1.05
N PRO A 577 -26.04 -85.91 1.14
CA PRO A 577 -25.19 -84.83 1.63
C PRO A 577 -25.22 -83.54 0.80
N ARG A 578 -25.65 -83.57 -0.47
CA ARG A 578 -25.74 -82.35 -1.31
C ARG A 578 -26.83 -81.40 -0.85
N VAL A 579 -27.88 -81.93 -0.24
CA VAL A 579 -28.91 -81.10 0.41
C VAL A 579 -28.28 -80.25 1.53
N ALA A 580 -27.27 -80.77 2.23
CA ALA A 580 -26.52 -80.02 3.23
C ALA A 580 -25.64 -78.93 2.60
N PHE A 581 -24.96 -79.21 1.48
CA PHE A 581 -24.23 -78.18 0.73
C PHE A 581 -25.15 -77.07 0.22
N ASP A 582 -26.32 -77.41 -0.33
CA ASP A 582 -27.28 -76.41 -0.82
C ASP A 582 -27.92 -75.59 0.30
N ARG A 583 -28.13 -76.18 1.47
CA ARG A 583 -28.53 -75.44 2.67
C ARG A 583 -27.42 -74.47 3.11
N ALA A 584 -26.19 -74.97 3.24
CA ALA A 584 -25.01 -74.21 3.64
C ALA A 584 -24.70 -73.02 2.71
N LEU A 585 -24.89 -73.19 1.39
CA LEU A 585 -24.72 -72.14 0.39
C LEU A 585 -25.83 -71.09 0.47
N ARG A 586 -27.10 -71.50 0.66
CA ARG A 586 -28.22 -70.57 0.80
C ARG A 586 -28.04 -69.68 2.03
N GLU A 587 -27.77 -70.28 3.19
CA GLU A 587 -27.56 -69.56 4.46
C GLU A 587 -26.44 -68.52 4.34
N ARG A 588 -25.29 -68.89 3.75
CA ARG A 588 -24.15 -67.98 3.60
C ARG A 588 -24.42 -66.87 2.59
N ARG A 589 -25.08 -67.17 1.46
CA ARG A 589 -25.47 -66.15 0.47
C ARG A 589 -26.51 -65.17 1.01
N GLU A 590 -27.46 -65.65 1.81
CA GLU A 590 -28.42 -64.81 2.53
C GLU A 590 -27.71 -63.88 3.53
N ARG A 591 -26.75 -64.42 4.29
CA ARG A 591 -25.93 -63.62 5.21
C ARG A 591 -25.10 -62.56 4.49
N ILE A 592 -24.45 -62.89 3.37
CA ILE A 592 -23.71 -61.92 2.55
C ILE A 592 -24.63 -60.79 2.06
N ARG A 593 -25.83 -61.12 1.56
CA ARG A 593 -26.82 -60.10 1.14
C ARG A 593 -27.23 -59.20 2.30
N ALA A 594 -27.43 -59.75 3.50
CA ALA A 594 -27.76 -58.98 4.69
C ALA A 594 -26.60 -58.04 5.09
N LEU A 595 -25.36 -58.53 5.09
CA LEU A 595 -24.17 -57.72 5.39
C LEU A 595 -23.97 -56.60 4.36
N ASP A 596 -24.18 -56.86 3.06
CA ASP A 596 -24.07 -55.85 2.01
C ASP A 596 -25.17 -54.77 2.15
N GLN A 597 -26.39 -55.13 2.58
CA GLN A 597 -27.45 -54.17 2.90
C GLN A 597 -27.11 -53.33 4.13
N GLU A 598 -26.56 -53.96 5.17
CA GLU A 598 -26.11 -53.26 6.39
C GLU A 598 -24.97 -52.29 6.08
N ALA A 599 -23.99 -52.69 5.28
CA ALA A 599 -22.88 -51.84 4.85
C ALA A 599 -23.38 -50.61 4.06
N LYS A 600 -24.37 -50.78 3.18
CA LYS A 600 -25.03 -49.65 2.48
C LYS A 600 -25.73 -48.70 3.46
N ALA A 601 -26.42 -49.24 4.46
CA ALA A 601 -27.09 -48.43 5.49
C ALA A 601 -26.09 -47.64 6.33
N VAL A 602 -24.97 -48.25 6.75
CA VAL A 602 -23.89 -47.58 7.50
C VAL A 602 -23.24 -46.46 6.68
N ARG A 603 -22.97 -46.68 5.39
CA ARG A 603 -22.45 -45.63 4.50
C ARG A 603 -23.42 -44.45 4.35
N LYS A 604 -24.72 -44.73 4.24
CA LYS A 604 -25.75 -43.69 4.20
C LYS A 604 -25.81 -42.90 5.52
N ALA A 605 -25.73 -43.59 6.66
CA ALA A 605 -25.69 -42.95 7.98
C ALA A 605 -24.45 -42.06 8.16
N ARG A 606 -23.26 -42.50 7.71
CA ARG A 606 -22.05 -41.67 7.67
C ARG A 606 -22.25 -40.40 6.86
N MET A 607 -22.80 -40.52 5.65
CA MET A 607 -23.05 -39.36 4.80
C MET A 607 -24.05 -38.38 5.43
N GLN A 608 -25.11 -38.90 6.06
CA GLN A 608 -26.09 -38.09 6.79
C GLN A 608 -25.48 -37.43 8.03
N ASN A 609 -24.52 -38.07 8.70
CA ASN A 609 -23.79 -37.49 9.82
C ASN A 609 -22.88 -36.33 9.36
N GLU A 610 -22.11 -36.52 8.28
CA GLU A 610 -21.14 -35.52 7.80
C GLU A 610 -21.80 -34.31 7.09
N LYS A 611 -22.91 -34.55 6.39
CA LYS A 611 -23.64 -33.56 5.57
C LYS A 611 -25.03 -33.24 6.12
N GLY A 612 -25.33 -33.68 7.34
CA GLY A 612 -26.60 -33.44 8.00
C GLY A 612 -26.82 -31.97 8.35
N PRO A 613 -28.06 -31.61 8.75
CA PRO A 613 -28.40 -30.24 9.13
C PRO A 613 -27.52 -29.74 10.28
N GLU A 614 -27.22 -30.59 11.26
CA GLU A 614 -26.36 -30.30 12.41
C GLU A 614 -24.93 -29.93 11.98
N ALA A 615 -24.30 -30.75 11.13
CA ALA A 615 -22.96 -30.47 10.60
C ALA A 615 -22.93 -29.21 9.72
N ALA A 616 -23.98 -28.98 8.93
CA ALA A 616 -24.09 -27.79 8.09
C ALA A 616 -24.27 -26.52 8.93
N GLU A 617 -25.08 -26.57 9.98
CA GLU A 617 -25.30 -25.48 10.92
C GLU A 617 -24.05 -25.13 11.71
N ALA A 618 -23.35 -26.12 12.26
CA ALA A 618 -22.09 -25.90 12.97
C ALA A 618 -21.03 -25.25 12.07
N ARG A 619 -20.87 -25.71 10.82
CA ARG A 619 -19.96 -25.09 9.83
C ARG A 619 -20.37 -23.66 9.49
N ARG A 620 -21.68 -23.39 9.35
CA ARG A 620 -22.18 -22.03 9.10
C ARG A 620 -21.93 -21.10 10.29
N ALA A 621 -22.13 -21.59 11.51
CA ALA A 621 -21.88 -20.84 12.74
C ALA A 621 -20.40 -20.45 12.84
N ILE A 622 -19.49 -21.42 12.68
CA ILE A 622 -18.04 -21.17 12.65
C ILE A 622 -17.68 -20.15 11.57
N ALA A 623 -18.12 -20.36 10.32
CA ALA A 623 -17.80 -19.46 9.21
C ALA A 623 -18.43 -18.07 9.34
N GLY A 624 -19.50 -17.92 10.12
CA GLY A 624 -20.09 -16.62 10.47
C GLY A 624 -19.23 -15.90 11.51
N ILE A 625 -18.97 -16.57 12.64
CA ILE A 625 -18.17 -16.04 13.76
C ILE A 625 -16.76 -15.66 13.31
N GLU A 626 -16.10 -16.51 12.53
CA GLU A 626 -14.77 -16.21 12.01
C GLU A 626 -14.75 -14.99 11.09
N ARG A 627 -15.83 -14.74 10.35
CA ARG A 627 -15.92 -13.56 9.47
C ARG A 627 -16.12 -12.29 10.27
N GLU A 628 -16.93 -12.35 11.33
CA GLU A 628 -17.12 -11.23 12.25
C GLU A 628 -15.81 -10.92 12.98
N ALA A 629 -15.11 -11.95 13.47
CA ALA A 629 -13.80 -11.81 14.10
C ALA A 629 -12.77 -11.19 13.14
N GLU A 630 -12.75 -11.63 11.88
CA GLU A 630 -11.85 -11.07 10.85
C GLU A 630 -12.14 -9.59 10.56
N ARG A 631 -13.41 -9.19 10.52
CA ARG A 631 -13.78 -7.77 10.35
C ARG A 631 -13.38 -6.93 11.57
N ALA A 632 -13.55 -7.47 12.77
CA ALA A 632 -13.11 -6.79 14.00
C ALA A 632 -11.58 -6.64 14.03
N LEU A 633 -10.86 -7.68 13.60
CA LEU A 633 -9.41 -7.65 13.46
C LEU A 633 -8.95 -6.60 12.46
N LEU A 634 -9.57 -6.57 11.28
CA LEU A 634 -9.28 -5.58 10.24
C LEU A 634 -9.44 -4.15 10.77
N GLU A 635 -10.57 -3.83 11.42
CA GLU A 635 -10.80 -2.49 11.96
C GLU A 635 -9.79 -2.15 13.07
N LEU A 636 -9.46 -3.11 13.94
CA LEU A 636 -8.45 -2.94 14.99
C LEU A 636 -7.06 -2.64 14.41
N VAL A 637 -6.59 -3.45 13.47
CA VAL A 637 -5.29 -3.31 12.81
C VAL A 637 -5.24 -2.00 12.01
N ARG A 638 -6.29 -1.69 11.25
CA ARG A 638 -6.40 -0.46 10.47
C ARG A 638 -6.25 0.77 11.37
N ARG A 639 -7.02 0.86 12.46
CA ARG A 639 -6.95 1.98 13.41
C ARG A 639 -5.56 2.08 14.05
N ALA A 640 -4.99 0.95 14.45
CA ALA A 640 -3.64 0.91 15.02
C ALA A 640 -2.56 1.37 14.02
N LEU A 641 -2.68 1.04 12.73
CA LEU A 641 -1.78 1.51 11.67
C LEU A 641 -1.90 3.02 11.47
N LEU A 642 -3.12 3.57 11.40
CA LEU A 642 -3.35 5.01 11.27
C LEU A 642 -2.75 5.79 12.45
N VAL A 643 -2.85 5.27 13.67
CA VAL A 643 -2.21 5.91 14.83
C VAL A 643 -0.69 5.73 14.81
N SER A 644 -0.21 4.50 14.66
CA SER A 644 1.22 4.19 14.84
C SER A 644 2.12 4.68 13.71
N ARG A 645 1.56 4.94 12.51
CA ARG A 645 2.26 5.48 11.34
C ARG A 645 1.77 6.87 10.95
N GLY A 646 0.46 7.09 10.91
CA GLY A 646 -0.12 8.35 10.48
C GLY A 646 0.11 9.51 11.45
N LEU A 647 -0.01 9.28 12.76
CA LEU A 647 0.25 10.34 13.75
C LEU A 647 1.72 10.79 13.76
N PRO A 648 2.73 9.88 13.69
CA PRO A 648 4.11 10.29 13.44
C PRO A 648 4.34 10.98 12.08
N GLN A 649 3.70 10.55 11.01
CA GLN A 649 3.87 11.16 9.68
C GLN A 649 3.36 12.61 9.66
N SER A 650 2.15 12.83 10.16
CA SER A 650 1.53 14.16 10.29
C SER A 650 2.28 15.07 11.28
N ASN A 651 2.99 14.50 12.27
CA ASN A 651 3.89 15.28 13.14
C ASN A 651 5.04 15.92 12.35
N LEU A 652 5.60 15.19 11.39
CA LEU A 652 6.76 15.63 10.60
C LEU A 652 6.36 16.55 9.44
N ARG A 653 5.18 16.32 8.87
CA ARG A 653 4.68 17.02 7.68
C ARG A 653 3.27 17.60 7.91
N PRO A 654 3.12 18.60 8.80
CA PRO A 654 1.82 19.20 9.08
C PRO A 654 1.33 20.12 7.96
N SER A 655 0.02 20.24 7.76
CA SER A 655 -0.53 21.27 6.86
C SER A 655 -0.32 22.66 7.45
N ALA A 656 0.12 23.60 6.60
CA ALA A 656 0.38 24.98 7.00
C ALA A 656 -0.83 25.68 7.61
N TRP A 657 -2.05 25.40 7.15
CA TRP A 657 -3.24 26.03 7.72
C TRP A 657 -3.63 25.49 9.09
N TRP A 658 -3.12 24.35 9.57
CA TRP A 658 -3.47 23.85 10.90
C TRP A 658 -3.14 24.89 11.97
N PHE A 659 -2.00 25.56 11.86
CA PHE A 659 -1.55 26.52 12.85
C PHE A 659 -2.51 27.70 13.04
N PRO A 660 -2.80 28.53 12.01
CA PRO A 660 -3.74 29.64 12.15
C PRO A 660 -5.19 29.19 12.37
N LEU A 661 -5.55 27.96 11.98
CA LEU A 661 -6.88 27.38 12.18
C LEU A 661 -7.11 26.95 13.63
N VAL A 662 -6.15 26.25 14.24
CA VAL A 662 -6.24 25.69 15.60
C VAL A 662 -5.87 26.73 16.66
N ASP A 663 -4.86 27.57 16.37
CA ASP A 663 -4.38 28.62 17.26
C ASP A 663 -4.15 29.93 16.47
N PRO A 664 -5.19 30.76 16.33
CA PRO A 664 -5.10 32.05 15.64
C PRO A 664 -4.11 33.04 16.28
N THR A 665 -3.67 32.80 17.52
CA THR A 665 -2.69 33.66 18.21
C THR A 665 -1.27 33.46 17.67
N GLY A 666 -1.03 32.33 16.98
CA GLY A 666 0.27 31.96 16.41
C GLY A 666 1.26 31.38 17.42
N ARG A 667 0.86 31.12 18.66
CA ARG A 667 1.74 30.54 19.69
C ARG A 667 2.16 29.12 19.33
N TRP A 668 1.24 28.31 18.77
CA TRP A 668 1.56 26.96 18.32
C TRP A 668 2.68 26.94 17.29
N PHE A 669 2.61 27.82 16.29
CA PHE A 669 3.65 27.93 15.26
C PHE A 669 4.96 28.48 15.80
N GLU A 670 4.89 29.43 16.74
CA GLU A 670 6.07 29.92 17.45
C GLU A 670 6.76 28.80 18.25
N ASP A 671 6.00 27.97 18.96
CA ASP A 671 6.53 26.82 19.69
C ASP A 671 7.07 25.73 18.77
N LEU A 672 6.48 25.54 17.59
CA LEU A 672 7.02 24.68 16.53
C LEU A 672 8.40 25.18 16.08
N ALA A 673 8.53 26.48 15.80
CA ALA A 673 9.79 27.08 15.37
C ALA A 673 10.88 27.01 16.45
N HIS A 674 10.51 27.11 17.73
CA HIS A 674 11.45 26.94 18.83
C HIS A 674 11.95 25.50 18.98
N ARG A 675 11.07 24.53 18.79
CA ARG A 675 11.36 23.10 19.02
C ARG A 675 11.95 22.39 17.80
N MET A 676 11.88 22.97 16.60
CA MET A 676 12.34 22.28 15.39
C MET A 676 13.82 21.90 15.51
N GLU A 677 14.13 20.68 15.05
CA GLU A 677 15.51 20.25 14.87
C GLU A 677 15.92 20.49 13.42
N VAL A 678 17.18 20.90 13.22
CA VAL A 678 17.71 21.14 11.88
C VAL A 678 19.10 20.54 11.77
N TYR A 679 19.37 19.82 10.68
CA TYR A 679 20.69 19.21 10.44
C TYR A 679 21.05 19.14 8.96
N PHE A 680 22.35 19.06 8.67
CA PHE A 680 22.85 18.86 7.32
C PHE A 680 22.99 17.36 7.02
N GLU A 681 22.37 16.88 5.95
CA GLU A 681 22.56 15.55 5.39
C GLU A 681 23.53 15.64 4.20
N PRO A 682 24.71 15.01 4.28
CA PRO A 682 25.69 15.06 3.20
C PRO A 682 25.21 14.26 1.99
N LEU A 683 25.35 14.85 0.79
CA LEU A 683 24.93 14.23 -0.46
C LEU A 683 26.09 13.63 -1.25
N SER A 684 27.26 14.26 -1.17
CA SER A 684 28.46 13.88 -1.91
C SER A 684 29.64 13.70 -0.95
N PRO A 685 30.62 12.82 -1.27
CA PRO A 685 31.88 12.73 -0.52
C PRO A 685 32.72 14.02 -0.60
N CYS A 686 32.33 14.98 -1.45
CA CYS A 686 33.00 16.26 -1.63
C CYS A 686 31.98 17.40 -1.55
N GLU A 687 32.15 18.30 -0.58
CA GLU A 687 31.44 19.58 -0.54
C GLU A 687 32.16 20.63 -1.43
N PRO A 688 31.45 21.62 -2.01
CA PRO A 688 32.01 22.65 -2.90
C PRO A 688 33.04 23.58 -2.27
#